data_AF-A0A7V7ZI79-F1
#
_entry.id   AF-A0A7V7ZI79-F1
#
_cell.length_a   1.000
_cell.length_b   1.000
_cell.length_c   1.000
_cell.angle_alpha   90.00
_cell.angle_beta   90.00
_cell.angle_gamma   90.00
#
_symmetry.space_group_name_H-M   'P 1'
#
loop_
_entity.id
_entity.type
_entity.pdbx_description
1 polymer ?
#
loop_
_entity_poly.entity_id
_entity_poly.type
_entity_poly.pdbx_seq_one_letter_code
_entity_poly.pdbx_strand_id
1 'polypeptide(L)'
;MSNSLRYNGRLPGVVVNTALPNEPAPLRLDVAGFVGFAERGPLDTPVALEDVAQYATVFGGDLPVAREGGTPIYAALPSAVRAFFDNGGRRCYAVRVAGATAARARLAVPGLAGLNAGQLAPASVEAAWAGRWGDRLALWTQLLAYPLRLIDAVAQLGGETLTINLDLPSISTIAPGDLLRLRYHGGALAYFSIDSVVAQQDLRTALTRVPVAASGSKATLWGFRQSVASLPAVTKVERLSEAGAATLVDGPAPLSTGAAGYTLGLPSDQAVRAGDLLRIRCADGQTLLFAVAQASEGRATCAEPVWQLESLPPPGELAGVELVRFAMRVREAERTRERYDALGFAAGVGGWRSILCDWPDRSPASAPLLPAGRSALLRGTATAAQRYLPIGMPALPGPDAFIGPHQLGDEGLASFSPQALFLDPALQGFGQRTLMAEAERLIYLSNPPARLRGLHSLIPVEEVAIVAIPDLAQRGWPATTLPPPVDPPPAAPPPAAPPDWSGFRDCAVPAPTSASPDEIVRAFYGYLLPISAGDQAPGLDESARLLLTAELRAQLEGIALPAAIGADEAGVGFSVSQPPCSTHGEASTALLGTLTLLSGVELHTEFTLLRQDERWAIAAMQSRLAVSSPSEAQRRMAQLPQLRPREEYLPDELASTHAAMIRLCAARGDMTAVLSLADFYGQREAAEWRDRLELEVGLPTAQPLSYAAAYHPWVRQTEPATPELAPLRATPPDGAVCGMIAARERERGVWVAPAGIALRGAVGLGPALSEAEAGSLFDMPTQINVLRQQPGRFVALSAHTLSAERIYWQLGVRRLLILLRKAALRRGQQYVFESNNQRFRQQVQGSFERMLARIAQQGALAAYQVLADSSINTPNDYDNGRFIIALKVAPVSPVEFITVTLLRSSEGLLAVEEN
;
A
#
# COMPACT_ATOMS: atom_id res chain seq x y z
N MET A 1 20.10 16.10 32.65
CA MET A 1 20.08 17.44 33.29
C MET A 1 21.49 17.99 33.25
N SER A 2 21.83 18.82 32.26
CA SER A 2 23.16 19.45 32.18
C SER A 2 23.11 20.81 32.88
N ASN A 3 23.92 20.95 33.92
CA ASN A 3 24.11 22.21 34.65
C ASN A 3 24.72 23.26 33.71
N SER A 4 23.93 24.26 33.33
CA SER A 4 24.47 25.51 32.79
C SER A 4 24.77 26.46 33.95
N LEU A 5 26.04 26.76 34.17
CA LEU A 5 26.45 27.87 35.03
C LEU A 5 26.00 29.18 34.34
N ARG A 6 24.98 29.83 34.90
CA ARG A 6 24.57 31.18 34.50
C ARG A 6 25.35 32.21 35.31
N TYR A 7 26.25 32.93 34.66
CA TYR A 7 26.88 34.13 35.21
C TYR A 7 25.93 35.33 35.02
N ASN A 8 25.49 35.94 36.13
CA ASN A 8 24.65 37.14 36.14
C ASN A 8 25.50 38.38 36.49
N GLY A 9 26.23 38.91 35.50
CA GLY A 9 26.93 40.19 35.62
C GLY A 9 26.55 41.13 34.47
N ARG A 10 25.96 42.28 34.79
CA ARG A 10 25.70 43.38 33.84
C ARG A 10 26.89 44.35 33.86
N LEU A 11 27.71 44.32 32.81
CA LEU A 11 28.59 45.43 32.42
C LEU A 11 28.33 45.77 30.94
N PRO A 12 28.46 47.03 30.50
CA PRO A 12 28.38 47.38 29.09
C PRO A 12 29.61 46.85 28.34
N GLY A 13 29.39 46.01 27.32
CA GLY A 13 30.43 45.44 26.46
C GLY A 13 29.85 44.39 25.50
N VAL A 14 30.49 44.18 24.35
CA VAL A 14 30.10 43.13 23.40
C VAL A 14 30.54 41.78 23.96
N VAL A 15 29.58 40.90 24.23
CA VAL A 15 29.82 39.50 24.59
C VAL A 15 29.64 38.65 23.33
N VAL A 16 30.74 38.07 22.83
CA VAL A 16 30.69 37.08 21.76
C VAL A 16 30.57 35.70 22.39
N ASN A 17 29.37 35.13 22.36
CA ASN A 17 29.20 33.71 22.62
C ASN A 17 29.50 32.94 21.33
N THR A 18 30.71 32.41 21.20
CA THR A 18 30.99 31.37 20.20
C THR A 18 30.37 30.07 20.68
N ALA A 19 29.16 29.75 20.19
CA ALA A 19 28.74 28.36 20.18
C ALA A 19 29.80 27.56 19.40
N LEU A 20 30.36 26.51 20.00
CA LEU A 20 31.16 25.55 19.24
C LEU A 20 30.27 25.08 18.07
N PRO A 21 30.76 25.11 16.82
CA PRO A 21 29.99 24.54 15.72
C PRO A 21 29.69 23.08 16.09
N ASN A 22 28.42 22.68 16.00
CA ASN A 22 28.02 21.28 16.11
C ASN A 22 28.97 20.48 15.21
N GLU A 23 29.59 19.42 15.76
CA GLU A 23 30.38 18.53 14.91
C GLU A 23 29.49 18.07 13.75
N PRO A 24 29.93 18.24 12.49
CA PRO A 24 29.11 17.85 11.36
C PRO A 24 28.83 16.35 11.46
N ALA A 25 27.56 15.97 11.26
CA ALA A 25 27.14 14.57 11.32
C ALA A 25 28.05 13.69 10.46
N PRO A 26 28.41 12.48 10.93
CA PRO A 26 29.30 11.58 10.20
C PRO A 26 28.77 11.30 8.79
N LEU A 27 29.67 11.18 7.81
CA LEU A 27 29.31 10.81 6.44
C LEU A 27 28.72 9.41 6.43
N ARG A 28 27.49 9.29 5.93
CA ARG A 28 26.76 8.03 5.83
C ARG A 28 26.91 7.45 4.44
N LEU A 29 27.35 6.20 4.37
CA LEU A 29 27.31 5.36 3.16
C LEU A 29 26.40 4.14 3.33
N ASP A 30 25.79 4.01 4.52
CA ASP A 30 24.93 2.92 4.96
C ASP A 30 23.45 3.12 4.60
N VAL A 31 23.12 4.15 3.80
CA VAL A 31 21.74 4.48 3.41
C VAL A 31 21.45 3.91 2.03
N ALA A 32 20.45 3.04 1.97
CA ALA A 32 19.97 2.42 0.73
C ALA A 32 18.78 3.19 0.12
N GLY A 33 18.63 3.11 -1.20
CA GLY A 33 17.47 3.56 -1.95
C GLY A 33 16.86 2.37 -2.69
N PHE A 34 15.62 2.02 -2.35
CA PHE A 34 14.86 0.94 -2.97
C PHE A 34 13.78 1.51 -3.87
N VAL A 35 13.68 0.99 -5.09
CA VAL A 35 12.65 1.36 -6.06
C VAL A 35 11.85 0.11 -6.39
N GLY A 36 10.52 0.20 -6.38
CA GLY A 36 9.70 -0.98 -6.61
C GLY A 36 8.20 -0.76 -6.45
N PHE A 37 7.44 -1.85 -6.42
CA PHE A 37 5.99 -1.82 -6.31
C PHE A 37 5.55 -1.85 -4.85
N ALA A 38 4.52 -1.08 -4.52
CA ALA A 38 3.92 -1.06 -3.19
C ALA A 38 2.40 -0.92 -3.30
N GLU A 39 1.68 -1.44 -2.30
CA GLU A 39 0.21 -1.44 -2.24
C GLU A 39 -0.37 -0.02 -2.28
N ARG A 40 0.28 0.93 -1.62
CA ARG A 40 -0.12 2.35 -1.57
C ARG A 40 1.08 3.27 -1.37
N GLY A 41 0.83 4.57 -1.23
CA GLY A 41 1.87 5.57 -0.98
C GLY A 41 2.16 6.45 -2.20
N PRO A 42 2.98 7.50 -2.03
CA PRO A 42 3.24 8.49 -3.07
C PRO A 42 4.05 7.87 -4.22
N LEU A 43 3.63 8.11 -5.46
CA LEU A 43 4.33 7.64 -6.65
C LEU A 43 5.56 8.51 -6.93
N ASP A 44 6.64 7.87 -7.38
CA ASP A 44 7.89 8.50 -7.84
C ASP A 44 8.53 9.44 -6.80
N THR A 45 8.18 9.28 -5.53
CA THR A 45 8.60 10.18 -4.46
C THR A 45 9.44 9.39 -3.45
N PRO A 46 10.72 9.74 -3.26
CA PRO A 46 11.56 9.11 -2.23
C PRO A 46 11.06 9.44 -0.82
N VAL A 47 10.71 8.40 -0.07
CA VAL A 47 10.30 8.50 1.33
C VAL A 47 11.36 7.87 2.21
N ALA A 48 11.93 8.63 3.16
CA ALA A 48 12.86 8.08 4.14
C ALA A 48 12.13 7.23 5.18
N LEU A 49 12.72 6.09 5.51
CA LEU A 49 12.22 5.10 6.44
C LEU A 49 13.35 4.70 7.39
N GLU A 50 13.02 4.56 8.67
CA GLU A 50 13.94 4.11 9.73
C GLU A 50 13.58 2.73 10.27
N ASP A 51 12.38 2.21 9.97
CA ASP A 51 11.95 0.87 10.33
C ASP A 51 10.84 0.33 9.40
N VAL A 52 10.47 -0.94 9.61
CA VAL A 52 9.45 -1.65 8.84
C VAL A 52 8.02 -1.17 9.16
N ALA A 53 7.76 -0.64 10.36
CA ALA A 53 6.44 -0.15 10.74
C ALA A 53 6.10 1.17 10.02
N GLN A 54 7.10 2.03 9.82
CA GLN A 54 7.01 3.22 8.99
C GLN A 54 6.74 2.85 7.54
N TYR A 55 7.42 1.82 7.00
CA TYR A 55 7.11 1.30 5.67
C TYR A 55 5.64 0.87 5.58
N ALA A 56 5.16 0.03 6.50
CA ALA A 56 3.78 -0.46 6.49
C ALA A 56 2.75 0.67 6.61
N THR A 57 3.08 1.72 7.38
CA THR A 57 2.21 2.90 7.54
C THR A 57 2.04 3.63 6.20
N VAL A 58 3.14 3.91 5.49
CA VAL A 58 3.12 4.70 4.25
C VAL A 58 2.77 3.87 3.02
N PHE A 59 3.38 2.70 2.85
CA PHE A 59 3.36 1.91 1.64
C PHE A 59 2.42 0.70 1.68
N GLY A 60 1.89 0.36 2.85
CA GLY A 60 1.00 -0.79 3.04
C GLY A 60 1.74 -2.11 3.22
N GLY A 61 1.04 -3.21 2.99
CA GLY A 61 1.54 -4.57 3.16
C GLY A 61 2.10 -5.18 1.88
N ASP A 62 2.03 -6.51 1.81
CA ASP A 62 2.42 -7.26 0.62
C ASP A 62 1.41 -7.03 -0.52
N LEU A 63 1.93 -6.74 -1.71
CA LEU A 63 1.14 -6.50 -2.91
C LEU A 63 1.26 -7.71 -3.85
N PRO A 64 0.20 -8.47 -4.11
CA PRO A 64 0.22 -9.47 -5.18
C PRO A 64 0.20 -8.77 -6.54
N VAL A 65 1.17 -9.07 -7.40
CA VAL A 65 1.37 -8.42 -8.70
C VAL A 65 1.07 -9.33 -9.89
N ALA A 66 1.22 -10.64 -9.70
CA ALA A 66 0.97 -11.65 -10.73
C ALA A 66 0.59 -12.99 -10.08
N ARG A 67 0.34 -14.01 -10.90
CA ARG A 67 0.11 -15.39 -10.45
C ARG A 67 0.88 -16.40 -11.28
N GLU A 68 1.30 -17.49 -10.65
CA GLU A 68 1.88 -18.67 -11.28
C GLU A 68 1.19 -19.93 -10.74
N GLY A 69 0.58 -20.73 -11.62
CA GLY A 69 -0.08 -21.98 -11.20
C GLY A 69 -1.14 -21.82 -10.10
N GLY A 70 -1.81 -20.66 -10.00
CA GLY A 70 -2.76 -20.34 -8.93
C GLY A 70 -2.13 -19.78 -7.65
N THR A 71 -0.81 -19.71 -7.56
CA THR A 71 -0.07 -19.11 -6.44
C THR A 71 0.21 -17.63 -6.73
N PRO A 72 -0.01 -16.71 -5.77
CA PRO A 72 0.33 -15.31 -5.94
C PRO A 72 1.85 -15.09 -6.02
N ILE A 73 2.24 -14.20 -6.91
CA ILE A 73 3.56 -13.59 -6.97
C ILE A 73 3.44 -12.20 -6.38
N TYR A 74 4.28 -11.91 -5.39
CA TYR A 74 4.25 -10.65 -4.65
C TYR A 74 5.33 -9.69 -5.13
N ALA A 75 5.05 -8.40 -4.98
CA ALA A 75 6.07 -7.36 -5.07
C ALA A 75 7.25 -7.67 -4.13
N ALA A 76 8.46 -7.46 -4.62
CA ALA A 76 9.69 -7.71 -3.90
C ALA A 76 10.08 -6.54 -2.99
N LEU A 77 9.69 -5.30 -3.30
CA LEU A 77 10.03 -4.12 -2.50
C LEU A 77 9.67 -4.26 -1.00
N PRO A 78 8.45 -4.68 -0.59
CA PRO A 78 8.13 -4.86 0.83
C PRO A 78 9.09 -5.82 1.54
N SER A 79 9.40 -6.95 0.90
CA SER A 79 10.30 -7.96 1.45
C SER A 79 11.76 -7.50 1.48
N ALA A 80 12.20 -6.74 0.47
CA ALA A 80 13.56 -6.22 0.41
C ALA A 80 13.82 -5.15 1.49
N VAL A 81 12.85 -4.26 1.74
CA VAL A 81 12.92 -3.28 2.83
C VAL A 81 12.95 -3.97 4.19
N ARG A 82 12.12 -5.00 4.40
CA ARG A 82 12.16 -5.81 5.63
C ARG A 82 13.51 -6.48 5.82
N ALA A 83 14.00 -7.17 4.78
CA ALA A 83 15.29 -7.84 4.80
C ALA A 83 16.46 -6.87 5.05
N PHE A 84 16.39 -5.64 4.53
CA PHE A 84 17.37 -4.58 4.79
C PHE A 84 17.48 -4.26 6.28
N PHE A 85 16.35 -4.02 6.95
CA PHE A 85 16.33 -3.73 8.38
C PHE A 85 16.71 -4.95 9.22
N ASP A 86 16.22 -6.14 8.88
CA ASP A 86 16.55 -7.39 9.57
C ASP A 86 18.07 -7.67 9.54
N ASN A 87 18.72 -7.35 8.42
CA ASN A 87 20.17 -7.49 8.22
C ASN A 87 20.99 -6.31 8.74
N GLY A 88 20.40 -5.42 9.56
CA GLY A 88 21.12 -4.39 10.31
C GLY A 88 21.23 -3.03 9.63
N GLY A 89 20.50 -2.81 8.53
CA GLY A 89 20.25 -1.50 7.97
C GLY A 89 19.49 -0.60 8.95
N ARG A 90 19.73 0.71 8.91
CA ARG A 90 19.14 1.68 9.86
C ARG A 90 18.28 2.75 9.22
N ARG A 91 18.51 3.05 7.94
CA ARG A 91 17.74 4.04 7.18
C ARG A 91 17.79 3.69 5.71
N CYS A 92 16.64 3.71 5.06
CA CYS A 92 16.55 3.61 3.61
C CYS A 92 15.56 4.64 3.06
N TYR A 93 15.61 4.85 1.76
CA TYR A 93 14.57 5.53 1.00
C TYR A 93 13.80 4.49 0.20
N ALA A 94 12.47 4.52 0.24
CA ALA A 94 11.64 3.74 -0.67
C ALA A 94 10.97 4.66 -1.68
N VAL A 95 10.97 4.23 -2.94
CA VAL A 95 10.29 4.89 -4.06
C VAL A 95 9.29 3.89 -4.64
N ARG A 96 8.01 4.18 -4.50
CA ARG A 96 6.96 3.43 -5.18
C ARG A 96 6.87 3.85 -6.63
N VAL A 97 6.85 2.88 -7.53
CA VAL A 97 6.58 3.08 -8.97
C VAL A 97 5.31 2.37 -9.40
N ALA A 98 4.70 2.89 -10.46
CA ALA A 98 3.54 2.31 -11.12
C ALA A 98 3.45 2.82 -12.55
N GLY A 99 2.73 2.10 -13.41
CA GLY A 99 2.46 2.54 -14.78
C GLY A 99 1.50 3.72 -14.85
N ALA A 100 1.42 4.33 -16.04
CA ALA A 100 0.63 5.55 -16.27
C ALA A 100 -0.88 5.41 -16.04
N THR A 101 -1.42 4.19 -15.98
CA THR A 101 -2.84 3.95 -15.70
C THR A 101 -3.18 3.96 -14.20
N ALA A 102 -2.17 4.02 -13.32
CA ALA A 102 -2.37 4.02 -11.88
C ALA A 102 -3.38 5.11 -11.45
N ALA A 103 -4.45 4.67 -10.79
CA ALA A 103 -5.60 5.51 -10.47
C ALA A 103 -6.04 5.31 -9.02
N ARG A 104 -6.63 6.36 -8.45
CA ARG A 104 -7.20 6.34 -7.10
C ARG A 104 -8.64 5.84 -7.15
N ALA A 105 -9.05 5.09 -6.14
CA ALA A 105 -10.45 4.82 -5.92
C ALA A 105 -11.19 6.13 -5.56
N ARG A 106 -12.42 6.31 -6.07
CA ARG A 106 -13.30 7.44 -5.73
C ARG A 106 -14.55 6.97 -5.03
N LEU A 107 -14.89 7.67 -3.95
CA LEU A 107 -16.02 7.36 -3.08
C LEU A 107 -16.98 8.55 -3.07
N ALA A 108 -18.28 8.25 -3.11
CA ALA A 108 -19.30 9.25 -2.81
C ALA A 108 -19.40 9.39 -1.29
N VAL A 109 -19.54 10.62 -0.79
CA VAL A 109 -19.79 10.87 0.63
C VAL A 109 -21.30 10.68 0.87
N PRO A 110 -21.73 9.65 1.62
CA PRO A 110 -23.14 9.31 1.73
C PRO A 110 -24.00 10.49 2.21
N GLY A 111 -25.09 10.76 1.51
CA GLY A 111 -26.05 11.80 1.88
C GLY A 111 -25.53 13.24 1.79
N LEU A 112 -24.36 13.47 1.17
CA LEU A 112 -23.76 14.80 1.03
C LEU A 112 -23.80 15.23 -0.44
N ALA A 113 -24.42 16.37 -0.72
CA ALA A 113 -24.46 16.95 -2.06
C ALA A 113 -23.64 18.24 -2.10
N GLY A 114 -22.77 18.38 -3.10
CA GLY A 114 -22.12 19.63 -3.45
C GLY A 114 -23.01 20.50 -4.32
N LEU A 115 -22.99 21.80 -4.07
CA LEU A 115 -23.66 22.81 -4.86
C LEU A 115 -22.64 23.66 -5.61
N ASN A 116 -22.74 23.70 -6.94
CA ASN A 116 -21.87 24.50 -7.80
C ASN A 116 -22.70 25.26 -8.84
N ALA A 117 -22.64 26.60 -8.83
CA ALA A 117 -23.40 27.46 -9.75
C ALA A 117 -24.90 27.09 -9.88
N GLY A 118 -25.54 26.70 -8.77
CA GLY A 118 -26.96 26.29 -8.74
C GLY A 118 -27.23 24.84 -9.13
N GLN A 119 -26.22 24.07 -9.53
CA GLN A 119 -26.35 22.65 -9.84
C GLN A 119 -25.90 21.78 -8.65
N LEU A 120 -26.71 20.77 -8.34
CA LEU A 120 -26.41 19.77 -7.31
C LEU A 120 -25.71 18.57 -7.92
N ALA A 121 -24.68 18.08 -7.24
CA ALA A 121 -23.98 16.84 -7.54
C ALA A 121 -23.63 16.12 -6.24
N PRO A 122 -23.48 14.78 -6.23
CA PRO A 122 -22.98 14.07 -5.06
C PRO A 122 -21.57 14.56 -4.70
N ALA A 123 -21.29 14.75 -3.41
CA ALA A 123 -19.96 15.08 -2.95
C ALA A 123 -19.07 13.84 -3.00
N SER A 124 -17.82 14.00 -3.43
CA SER A 124 -16.89 12.89 -3.61
C SER A 124 -15.55 13.13 -2.92
N VAL A 125 -14.86 12.04 -2.60
CA VAL A 125 -13.48 11.99 -2.11
C VAL A 125 -12.70 10.92 -2.87
N GLU A 126 -11.38 11.03 -2.87
CA GLU A 126 -10.50 9.99 -3.41
C GLU A 126 -9.75 9.29 -2.27
N ALA A 127 -9.35 8.05 -2.50
CA ALA A 127 -8.30 7.42 -1.72
C ALA A 127 -7.03 8.29 -1.74
N ALA A 128 -6.27 8.32 -0.65
CA ALA A 128 -5.08 9.16 -0.50
C ALA A 128 -4.05 8.97 -1.64
N TRP A 129 -3.93 7.73 -2.14
CA TRP A 129 -2.99 7.33 -3.18
C TRP A 129 -3.60 6.34 -4.16
N ALA A 130 -3.01 6.26 -5.36
CA ALA A 130 -3.43 5.30 -6.38
C ALA A 130 -3.23 3.85 -5.91
N GLY A 131 -3.98 2.93 -6.50
CA GLY A 131 -3.96 1.49 -6.19
C GLY A 131 -5.31 0.97 -5.70
N ARG A 132 -5.50 -0.34 -5.83
CA ARG A 132 -6.71 -1.09 -5.46
C ARG A 132 -6.88 -1.26 -3.96
N TRP A 133 -5.89 -0.88 -3.17
CA TRP A 133 -6.03 -0.76 -1.71
C TRP A 133 -7.25 0.11 -1.33
N GLY A 134 -7.52 1.15 -2.13
CA GLY A 134 -8.65 2.06 -1.98
C GLY A 134 -10.01 1.41 -2.20
N ASP A 135 -10.07 0.26 -2.87
CA ASP A 135 -11.32 -0.47 -3.14
C ASP A 135 -11.92 -1.05 -1.85
N ARG A 136 -11.10 -1.21 -0.82
CA ARG A 136 -11.52 -1.65 0.53
C ARG A 136 -12.03 -0.51 1.39
N LEU A 137 -11.99 0.73 0.90
CA LEU A 137 -12.48 1.87 1.67
C LEU A 137 -14.00 1.95 1.58
N ALA A 138 -14.63 2.28 2.70
CA ALA A 138 -16.04 2.61 2.72
C ALA A 138 -16.32 3.75 3.69
N LEU A 139 -17.32 4.56 3.35
CA LEU A 139 -17.72 5.75 4.10
C LEU A 139 -19.09 5.55 4.74
N TRP A 140 -19.21 6.09 5.94
CA TRP A 140 -20.48 6.17 6.67
C TRP A 140 -20.64 7.58 7.20
N THR A 141 -21.85 8.12 7.13
CA THR A 141 -22.17 9.47 7.60
C THR A 141 -23.42 9.49 8.45
N GLN A 142 -23.45 10.42 9.40
CA GLN A 142 -24.60 10.68 10.25
C GLN A 142 -24.85 12.18 10.35
N LEU A 143 -26.08 12.61 10.11
CA LEU A 143 -26.48 13.99 10.33
C LEU A 143 -26.65 14.24 11.83
N LEU A 144 -25.99 15.29 12.33
CA LEU A 144 -26.10 15.75 13.71
C LEU A 144 -26.78 17.11 13.71
N ALA A 145 -27.91 17.21 14.42
CA ALA A 145 -28.67 18.44 14.52
C ALA A 145 -28.71 18.91 15.98
N TYR A 146 -28.30 20.15 16.21
CA TYR A 146 -28.26 20.78 17.52
C TYR A 146 -29.30 21.90 17.56
N PRO A 147 -30.41 21.75 18.32
CA PRO A 147 -31.46 22.76 18.37
C PRO A 147 -30.94 24.06 18.99
N LEU A 148 -31.22 25.18 18.32
CA LEU A 148 -30.90 26.52 18.77
C LEU A 148 -32.19 27.21 19.22
N ARG A 149 -32.09 28.06 20.23
CA ARG A 149 -33.26 28.82 20.71
C ARG A 149 -33.47 30.04 19.81
N LEU A 150 -34.58 30.03 19.08
CA LEU A 150 -35.01 31.14 18.24
C LEU A 150 -35.57 32.27 19.11
N ILE A 151 -35.13 33.50 18.88
CA ILE A 151 -35.77 34.72 19.41
C ILE A 151 -36.83 35.16 18.41
N ASP A 152 -36.38 35.50 17.21
CA ASP A 152 -37.20 35.78 16.03
C ASP A 152 -36.39 35.58 14.74
N ALA A 153 -37.07 35.60 13.60
CA ALA A 153 -36.43 35.62 12.28
C ALA A 153 -36.99 36.78 11.47
N VAL A 154 -36.09 37.69 11.07
CA VAL A 154 -36.48 38.90 10.34
C VAL A 154 -35.83 38.85 8.96
N ALA A 155 -36.65 38.63 7.93
CA ALA A 155 -36.27 38.99 6.57
C ALA A 155 -36.41 40.51 6.44
N GLN A 156 -35.29 41.25 6.41
CA GLN A 156 -35.37 42.70 6.13
C GLN A 156 -36.01 42.91 4.75
N LEU A 157 -37.05 43.76 4.70
CA LEU A 157 -37.78 44.11 3.48
C LEU A 157 -36.84 44.76 2.46
N GLY A 158 -36.68 44.14 1.30
CA GLY A 158 -35.92 44.64 0.15
C GLY A 158 -34.48 44.17 0.01
N GLY A 159 -33.91 43.45 0.99
CA GLY A 159 -32.50 43.02 0.95
C GLY A 159 -32.25 41.60 0.43
N GLU A 160 -31.08 41.38 -0.19
CA GLU A 160 -30.46 40.10 -0.58
C GLU A 160 -30.06 39.19 0.61
N THR A 161 -30.36 39.59 1.85
CA THR A 161 -29.85 38.98 3.08
C THR A 161 -30.99 38.51 3.99
N LEU A 162 -30.84 37.33 4.60
CA LEU A 162 -31.71 36.78 5.65
C LEU A 162 -30.97 36.89 7.00
N THR A 163 -31.66 37.35 8.05
CA THR A 163 -31.11 37.43 9.41
C THR A 163 -31.99 36.67 10.40
N ILE A 164 -31.36 35.85 11.24
CA ILE A 164 -32.02 35.07 12.29
C ILE A 164 -31.43 35.45 13.63
N ASN A 165 -32.28 35.85 14.57
CA ASN A 165 -31.87 36.22 15.91
C ASN A 165 -32.04 35.04 16.85
N LEU A 166 -30.95 34.67 17.51
CA LEU A 166 -30.81 33.44 18.30
C LEU A 166 -30.37 33.79 19.73
N ASP A 167 -30.81 32.99 20.69
CA ASP A 167 -30.39 33.04 22.08
C ASP A 167 -29.43 31.87 22.38
N LEU A 168 -28.13 32.15 22.39
CA LEU A 168 -27.06 31.14 22.41
C LEU A 168 -26.32 31.09 23.75
N PRO A 169 -25.77 29.93 24.18
CA PRO A 169 -24.91 29.86 25.36
C PRO A 169 -23.63 30.71 25.24
N SER A 170 -23.08 30.83 24.03
CA SER A 170 -21.92 31.66 23.70
C SER A 170 -22.02 32.13 22.25
N ILE A 171 -21.43 33.28 21.92
CA ILE A 171 -21.30 33.73 20.52
C ILE A 171 -20.49 32.73 19.67
N SER A 172 -19.59 31.95 20.30
CA SER A 172 -18.79 30.92 19.64
C SER A 172 -19.53 29.61 19.35
N THR A 173 -20.82 29.51 19.71
CA THR A 173 -21.64 28.32 19.41
C THR A 173 -21.86 28.14 17.91
N ILE A 174 -21.88 29.24 17.16
CA ILE A 174 -21.96 29.27 15.69
C ILE A 174 -20.83 30.12 15.13
N ALA A 175 -20.43 29.86 13.89
CA ALA A 175 -19.42 30.63 13.18
C ALA A 175 -19.83 30.89 11.73
N PRO A 176 -19.27 31.92 11.06
CA PRO A 176 -19.35 32.04 9.62
C PRO A 176 -18.92 30.75 8.91
N GLY A 177 -19.70 30.31 7.93
CA GLY A 177 -19.55 29.04 7.22
C GLY A 177 -20.39 27.89 7.79
N ASP A 178 -20.97 28.03 8.98
CA ASP A 178 -21.88 27.03 9.52
C ASP A 178 -23.20 26.97 8.73
N LEU A 179 -23.82 25.79 8.73
CA LEU A 179 -25.09 25.55 8.04
C LEU A 179 -26.20 25.42 9.10
N LEU A 180 -27.24 26.23 8.94
CA LEU A 180 -28.43 26.15 9.78
C LEU A 180 -29.56 25.45 9.00
N ARG A 181 -30.29 24.58 9.70
CA ARG A 181 -31.54 23.98 9.24
C ARG A 181 -32.71 24.68 9.90
N LEU A 182 -33.53 25.30 9.06
CA LEU A 182 -34.78 25.96 9.42
C LEU A 182 -35.92 24.98 9.27
N ARG A 183 -36.77 24.86 10.28
CA ARG A 183 -37.95 24.01 10.27
C ARG A 183 -39.18 24.90 10.30
N TYR A 184 -40.10 24.68 9.37
CA TYR A 184 -41.37 25.41 9.31
C TYR A 184 -42.52 24.56 9.85
N HIS A 185 -43.54 25.23 10.36
CA HIS A 185 -44.84 24.60 10.59
C HIS A 185 -45.37 24.04 9.25
N GLY A 186 -45.87 22.79 9.24
CA GLY A 186 -46.25 22.10 8.00
C GLY A 186 -45.14 21.29 7.32
N GLY A 187 -43.97 21.14 7.95
CA GLY A 187 -42.97 20.13 7.56
C GLY A 187 -41.98 20.55 6.46
N ALA A 188 -42.05 21.80 5.98
CA ALA A 188 -41.01 22.35 5.12
C ALA A 188 -39.72 22.61 5.90
N LEU A 189 -38.59 22.49 5.22
CA LEU A 189 -37.25 22.67 5.73
C LEU A 189 -36.51 23.65 4.81
N ALA A 190 -35.61 24.46 5.36
CA ALA A 190 -34.67 25.21 4.56
C ALA A 190 -33.26 25.12 5.14
N TYR A 191 -32.26 25.06 4.26
CA TYR A 191 -30.87 25.18 4.65
C TYR A 191 -30.34 26.53 4.21
N PHE A 192 -29.60 27.21 5.09
CA PHE A 192 -28.88 28.42 4.71
C PHE A 192 -27.53 28.51 5.40
N SER A 193 -26.56 29.11 4.71
CA SER A 193 -25.19 29.29 5.19
C SER A 193 -25.10 30.58 5.97
N ILE A 194 -24.38 30.55 7.11
CA ILE A 194 -24.08 31.76 7.88
C ILE A 194 -22.90 32.49 7.21
N ASP A 195 -23.08 33.76 6.85
CA ASP A 195 -22.00 34.61 6.31
C ASP A 195 -21.40 35.50 7.41
N SER A 196 -22.20 35.93 8.39
CA SER A 196 -21.72 36.74 9.53
C SER A 196 -22.51 36.47 10.81
N VAL A 197 -21.87 36.70 11.95
CA VAL A 197 -22.42 36.51 13.30
C VAL A 197 -22.10 37.75 14.12
N VAL A 198 -23.11 38.41 14.69
CA VAL A 198 -22.95 39.65 15.46
C VAL A 198 -23.71 39.54 16.78
N ALA A 199 -23.05 39.83 17.90
CA ALA A 199 -23.73 39.97 19.20
C ALA A 199 -24.55 41.26 19.25
N GLN A 200 -25.77 41.19 19.77
CA GLN A 200 -26.62 42.37 19.92
C GLN A 200 -26.22 43.17 21.18
N GLN A 201 -26.15 44.49 21.08
CA GLN A 201 -25.48 45.39 22.04
C GLN A 201 -26.15 45.58 23.42
N ASP A 202 -27.27 44.93 23.72
CA ASP A 202 -27.98 45.12 24.99
C ASP A 202 -27.41 44.25 26.13
N LEU A 203 -26.20 44.61 26.59
CA LEU A 203 -25.44 43.95 27.66
C LEU A 203 -26.04 44.08 29.08
N ARG A 204 -27.33 44.44 29.24
CA ARG A 204 -27.91 44.72 30.56
C ARG A 204 -28.69 43.58 31.20
N THR A 205 -28.91 42.45 30.53
CA THR A 205 -29.67 41.34 31.13
C THR A 205 -29.38 40.00 30.45
N ALA A 206 -28.35 39.27 30.90
CA ALA A 206 -28.33 37.81 31.05
C ALA A 206 -26.90 37.32 31.36
N LEU A 207 -26.69 36.76 32.55
CA LEU A 207 -25.41 36.18 32.97
C LEU A 207 -25.14 34.77 32.39
N THR A 208 -25.99 34.26 31.48
CA THR A 208 -25.93 32.85 31.03
C THR A 208 -26.07 32.61 29.51
N ARG A 209 -26.55 33.58 28.73
CA ARG A 209 -26.76 33.44 27.27
C ARG A 209 -26.61 34.78 26.56
N VAL A 210 -26.29 34.74 25.26
CA VAL A 210 -25.96 35.89 24.41
C VAL A 210 -26.95 35.96 23.24
N PRO A 211 -27.67 37.08 23.05
CA PRO A 211 -28.47 37.31 21.86
C PRO A 211 -27.55 37.61 20.66
N VAL A 212 -27.73 36.84 19.58
CA VAL A 212 -26.87 36.85 18.40
C VAL A 212 -27.70 36.94 17.14
N ALA A 213 -27.31 37.84 16.23
CA ALA A 213 -27.83 37.91 14.87
C ALA A 213 -26.91 37.10 13.93
N ALA A 214 -27.46 36.05 13.32
CA ALA A 214 -26.80 35.27 12.27
C ALA A 214 -27.37 35.68 10.91
N SER A 215 -26.52 36.20 10.02
CA SER A 215 -26.93 36.72 8.71
C SER A 215 -26.27 35.94 7.58
N GLY A 216 -27.02 35.70 6.50
CA GLY A 216 -26.53 35.05 5.29
C GLY A 216 -27.29 35.50 4.04
N SER A 217 -26.70 35.34 2.85
CA SER A 217 -27.37 35.69 1.59
C SER A 217 -28.58 34.79 1.31
N LYS A 218 -29.66 35.38 0.78
CA LYS A 218 -30.87 34.66 0.34
C LYS A 218 -30.60 33.73 -0.83
N ALA A 219 -29.59 34.00 -1.66
CA ALA A 219 -29.15 33.09 -2.72
C ALA A 219 -28.62 31.75 -2.18
N THR A 220 -28.35 31.68 -0.87
CA THR A 220 -27.88 30.48 -0.16
C THR A 220 -29.00 29.70 0.52
N LEU A 221 -30.25 30.16 0.39
CA LEU A 221 -31.42 29.56 1.01
C LEU A 221 -32.00 28.48 0.08
N TRP A 222 -32.02 27.24 0.54
CA TRP A 222 -32.46 26.09 -0.23
C TRP A 222 -33.61 25.38 0.48
N GLY A 223 -34.77 25.34 -0.17
CA GLY A 223 -36.01 24.82 0.39
C GLY A 223 -36.30 23.38 0.01
N PHE A 224 -36.68 22.59 1.00
CA PHE A 224 -37.00 21.18 0.86
C PHE A 224 -38.23 20.78 1.67
N ARG A 225 -38.85 19.67 1.31
CA ARG A 225 -39.86 19.00 2.12
C ARG A 225 -39.54 17.51 2.20
N GLN A 226 -39.57 16.96 3.41
CA GLN A 226 -39.46 15.53 3.62
C GLN A 226 -40.86 14.91 3.48
N SER A 227 -40.98 13.92 2.60
CA SER A 227 -42.23 13.17 2.35
C SER A 227 -43.41 14.02 1.81
N VAL A 228 -44.32 13.36 1.09
CA VAL A 228 -45.58 13.92 0.61
C VAL A 228 -46.70 12.91 0.88
N ALA A 229 -47.91 13.39 1.14
CA ALA A 229 -49.04 12.53 1.51
C ALA A 229 -49.41 11.49 0.44
N SER A 230 -49.17 11.82 -0.83
CA SER A 230 -49.35 10.93 -1.98
C SER A 230 -48.18 11.07 -2.94
N LEU A 231 -47.62 9.95 -3.40
CA LEU A 231 -46.53 9.94 -4.38
C LEU A 231 -47.05 10.32 -5.78
N PRO A 232 -46.54 11.39 -6.41
CA PRO A 232 -46.91 11.73 -7.78
C PRO A 232 -46.27 10.77 -8.79
N ALA A 233 -46.86 10.68 -9.99
CA ALA A 233 -46.31 9.87 -11.06
C ALA A 233 -44.95 10.42 -11.51
N VAL A 234 -43.95 9.54 -11.63
CA VAL A 234 -42.63 9.89 -12.17
C VAL A 234 -42.73 10.10 -13.67
N THR A 235 -42.12 11.15 -14.20
CA THR A 235 -42.04 11.43 -15.64
C THR A 235 -40.62 11.34 -16.18
N LYS A 236 -39.61 11.54 -15.31
CA LYS A 236 -38.20 11.48 -15.69
C LYS A 236 -37.31 11.15 -14.50
N VAL A 237 -36.26 10.37 -14.72
CA VAL A 237 -35.22 10.07 -13.73
C VAL A 237 -33.86 10.39 -14.33
N GLU A 238 -33.08 11.21 -13.63
CA GLU A 238 -31.74 11.63 -14.03
C GLU A 238 -30.74 11.30 -12.90
N ARG A 239 -29.58 10.72 -13.22
CA ARG A 239 -28.46 10.58 -12.29
C ARG A 239 -27.62 11.84 -12.29
N LEU A 240 -27.44 12.46 -11.13
CA LEU A 240 -26.59 13.64 -10.97
C LEU A 240 -25.14 13.24 -10.77
N SER A 241 -24.24 13.95 -11.43
CA SER A 241 -22.79 13.81 -11.27
C SER A 241 -22.13 15.19 -11.38
N GLU A 242 -20.85 15.27 -11.00
CA GLU A 242 -20.08 16.51 -11.21
C GLU A 242 -19.93 16.88 -12.70
N ALA A 243 -20.05 15.91 -13.61
CA ALA A 243 -20.00 16.13 -15.07
C ALA A 243 -21.36 16.55 -15.67
N GLY A 244 -22.42 16.58 -14.86
CA GLY A 244 -23.79 16.88 -15.30
C GLY A 244 -24.78 15.76 -15.01
N ALA A 245 -26.04 15.98 -15.41
CA ALA A 245 -27.12 15.02 -15.22
C ALA A 245 -27.24 14.07 -16.43
N ALA A 246 -27.26 12.77 -16.17
CA ALA A 246 -27.49 11.73 -17.19
C ALA A 246 -28.91 11.18 -17.05
N THR A 247 -29.70 11.20 -18.13
CA THR A 247 -31.07 10.63 -18.11
C THR A 247 -30.98 9.10 -18.03
N LEU A 248 -31.60 8.52 -17.00
CA LEU A 248 -31.74 7.07 -16.84
C LEU A 248 -33.09 6.58 -17.36
N VAL A 249 -34.15 7.35 -17.11
CA VAL A 249 -35.51 7.06 -17.56
C VAL A 249 -36.14 8.35 -18.10
N ASP A 250 -36.66 8.30 -19.32
CA ASP A 250 -37.42 9.38 -19.96
C ASP A 250 -38.85 8.87 -20.20
N GLY A 251 -39.66 8.85 -19.14
CA GLY A 251 -40.97 8.19 -19.11
C GLY A 251 -41.40 7.75 -17.71
N PRO A 252 -42.52 7.00 -17.59
CA PRO A 252 -43.05 6.57 -16.30
C PRO A 252 -42.13 5.57 -15.60
N ALA A 253 -41.89 5.79 -14.30
CA ALA A 253 -41.17 4.87 -13.43
C ALA A 253 -41.97 4.62 -12.14
N PRO A 254 -42.07 3.37 -11.66
CA PRO A 254 -42.81 3.08 -10.44
C PRO A 254 -42.03 3.58 -9.22
N LEU A 255 -42.65 4.46 -8.44
CA LEU A 255 -42.16 4.93 -7.15
C LEU A 255 -43.14 4.48 -6.07
N SER A 256 -42.64 3.83 -5.03
CA SER A 256 -43.46 3.26 -3.95
C SER A 256 -42.80 3.44 -2.58
N THR A 257 -43.61 3.35 -1.52
CA THR A 257 -43.15 3.35 -0.13
C THR A 257 -43.27 1.96 0.48
N GLY A 258 -42.31 1.57 1.33
CA GLY A 258 -42.32 0.32 2.08
C GLY A 258 -41.61 0.45 3.43
N ALA A 259 -41.45 -0.66 4.14
CA ALA A 259 -40.85 -0.69 5.49
C ALA A 259 -39.40 -0.18 5.53
N ALA A 260 -38.67 -0.29 4.42
CA ALA A 260 -37.28 0.17 4.28
C ALA A 260 -37.15 1.59 3.68
N GLY A 261 -38.26 2.33 3.54
CA GLY A 261 -38.28 3.67 2.93
C GLY A 261 -38.94 3.70 1.56
N TYR A 262 -38.31 4.34 0.58
CA TYR A 262 -38.83 4.53 -0.77
C TYR A 262 -38.11 3.63 -1.76
N THR A 263 -38.85 3.05 -2.71
CA THR A 263 -38.33 2.19 -3.77
C THR A 263 -38.71 2.77 -5.13
N LEU A 264 -37.69 3.02 -5.95
CA LEU A 264 -37.80 3.44 -7.34
C LEU A 264 -37.48 2.24 -8.24
N GLY A 265 -38.39 1.88 -9.14
CA GLY A 265 -38.11 0.92 -10.20
C GLY A 265 -37.37 1.59 -11.35
N LEU A 266 -36.34 0.90 -11.84
CA LEU A 266 -35.49 1.33 -12.93
C LEU A 266 -35.40 0.20 -13.98
N PRO A 267 -35.09 0.52 -15.25
CA PRO A 267 -34.74 -0.50 -16.24
C PRO A 267 -33.53 -1.32 -15.76
N SER A 268 -33.53 -2.63 -16.01
CA SER A 268 -32.49 -3.56 -15.53
C SER A 268 -31.11 -3.31 -16.14
N ASP A 269 -31.06 -2.65 -17.30
CA ASP A 269 -29.84 -2.26 -18.01
C ASP A 269 -29.19 -0.96 -17.48
N GLN A 270 -29.88 -0.22 -16.61
CA GLN A 270 -29.39 1.04 -16.06
C GLN A 270 -28.61 0.81 -14.75
N ALA A 271 -27.29 1.04 -14.79
CA ALA A 271 -26.43 0.91 -13.62
C ALA A 271 -26.59 2.09 -12.65
N VAL A 272 -27.30 1.88 -11.54
CA VAL A 272 -27.38 2.78 -10.36
C VAL A 272 -26.70 2.12 -9.17
N ARG A 273 -26.00 2.90 -8.36
CA ARG A 273 -25.22 2.41 -7.21
C ARG A 273 -25.63 3.10 -5.92
N ALA A 274 -25.38 2.44 -4.78
CA ALA A 274 -25.46 3.09 -3.49
C ALA A 274 -24.52 4.32 -3.48
N GLY A 275 -25.02 5.45 -2.98
CA GLY A 275 -24.33 6.74 -2.98
C GLY A 275 -24.64 7.64 -4.18
N ASP A 276 -25.31 7.12 -5.23
CA ASP A 276 -25.81 7.95 -6.33
C ASP A 276 -26.87 8.93 -5.83
N LEU A 277 -26.91 10.11 -6.44
CA LEU A 277 -27.97 11.10 -6.23
C LEU A 277 -28.81 11.20 -7.50
N LEU A 278 -30.09 10.86 -7.41
CA LEU A 278 -31.02 10.94 -8.54
C LEU A 278 -31.90 12.18 -8.41
N ARG A 279 -32.17 12.82 -9.55
CA ARG A 279 -33.20 13.85 -9.72
C ARG A 279 -34.38 13.22 -10.44
N ILE A 280 -35.52 13.18 -9.77
CA ILE A 280 -36.76 12.61 -10.27
C ILE A 280 -37.72 13.77 -10.54
N ARG A 281 -38.22 13.88 -11.77
CA ARG A 281 -39.27 14.84 -12.12
C ARG A 281 -40.61 14.14 -12.08
N CYS A 282 -41.61 14.83 -11.54
CA CYS A 282 -42.94 14.28 -11.33
C CYS A 282 -43.98 15.02 -12.19
N ALA A 283 -45.11 14.37 -12.42
CA ALA A 283 -46.18 14.87 -13.29
C ALA A 283 -46.86 16.14 -12.74
N ASP A 284 -46.78 16.37 -11.43
CA ASP A 284 -47.27 17.56 -10.73
C ASP A 284 -46.29 18.75 -10.80
N GLY A 285 -45.18 18.61 -11.52
CA GLY A 285 -44.13 19.63 -11.64
C GLY A 285 -43.09 19.58 -10.53
N GLN A 286 -43.27 18.77 -9.49
CA GLN A 286 -42.31 18.69 -8.39
C GLN A 286 -41.04 17.94 -8.80
N THR A 287 -39.94 18.31 -8.15
CA THR A 287 -38.65 17.65 -8.29
C THR A 287 -38.25 16.97 -6.99
N LEU A 288 -38.00 15.67 -7.04
CA LEU A 288 -37.55 14.85 -5.92
C LEU A 288 -36.06 14.53 -6.06
N LEU A 289 -35.31 14.76 -4.98
CA LEU A 289 -33.94 14.30 -4.83
C LEU A 289 -33.92 12.98 -4.06
N PHE A 290 -33.34 11.96 -4.68
CA PHE A 290 -33.36 10.58 -4.21
C PHE A 290 -31.91 10.11 -4.02
N ALA A 291 -31.43 10.10 -2.77
CA ALA A 291 -30.10 9.62 -2.43
C ALA A 291 -30.14 8.10 -2.25
N VAL A 292 -29.51 7.36 -3.16
CA VAL A 292 -29.61 5.91 -3.23
C VAL A 292 -28.86 5.30 -2.04
N ALA A 293 -29.57 4.62 -1.15
CA ALA A 293 -29.00 3.89 -0.02
C ALA A 293 -28.60 2.47 -0.40
N GLN A 294 -29.45 1.78 -1.18
CA GLN A 294 -29.14 0.48 -1.76
C GLN A 294 -29.63 0.43 -3.20
N ALA A 295 -28.93 -0.32 -4.03
CA ALA A 295 -29.31 -0.58 -5.41
C ALA A 295 -29.22 -2.07 -5.69
N SER A 296 -30.19 -2.57 -6.43
CA SER A 296 -30.21 -3.92 -7.00
C SER A 296 -30.66 -3.83 -8.45
N GLU A 297 -30.59 -4.93 -9.19
CA GLU A 297 -31.02 -4.97 -10.58
C GLU A 297 -32.47 -4.48 -10.72
N GLY A 298 -32.65 -3.38 -11.47
CA GLY A 298 -33.94 -2.72 -11.70
C GLY A 298 -34.60 -2.03 -10.51
N ARG A 299 -33.93 -1.87 -9.36
CA ARG A 299 -34.48 -1.16 -8.19
C ARG A 299 -33.45 -0.34 -7.43
N ALA A 300 -33.83 0.87 -7.02
CA ALA A 300 -33.06 1.71 -6.10
C ALA A 300 -33.91 2.04 -4.88
N THR A 301 -33.32 2.00 -3.68
CA THR A 301 -34.00 2.34 -2.43
C THR A 301 -33.33 3.52 -1.73
N CYS A 302 -34.12 4.29 -1.00
CA CYS A 302 -33.62 5.31 -0.09
C CYS A 302 -34.47 5.37 1.18
N ALA A 303 -33.86 5.75 2.30
CA ALA A 303 -34.59 5.89 3.56
C ALA A 303 -35.44 7.17 3.58
N GLU A 304 -34.85 8.31 3.21
CA GLU A 304 -35.47 9.64 3.30
C GLU A 304 -35.16 10.49 2.06
N PRO A 305 -36.05 10.55 1.05
CA PRO A 305 -35.90 11.44 -0.08
C PRO A 305 -36.38 12.85 0.28
N VAL A 306 -35.93 13.84 -0.49
CA VAL A 306 -36.25 15.26 -0.25
C VAL A 306 -36.81 15.91 -1.50
N TRP A 307 -38.00 16.49 -1.37
CA TRP A 307 -38.67 17.23 -2.43
C TRP A 307 -38.15 18.66 -2.46
N GLN A 308 -37.70 19.13 -3.62
CA GLN A 308 -37.28 20.51 -3.81
C GLN A 308 -38.50 21.43 -3.85
N LEU A 309 -38.45 22.53 -3.10
CA LEU A 309 -39.50 23.55 -3.09
C LEU A 309 -39.14 24.71 -4.01
N GLU A 310 -40.08 25.14 -4.86
CA GLU A 310 -39.91 26.33 -5.71
C GLU A 310 -40.02 27.64 -4.90
N SER A 311 -40.85 27.66 -3.87
CA SER A 311 -41.02 28.79 -2.96
C SER A 311 -41.05 28.33 -1.51
N LEU A 312 -40.42 29.11 -0.63
CA LEU A 312 -40.34 28.83 0.80
C LEU A 312 -41.45 29.55 1.57
N PRO A 313 -41.95 28.97 2.69
CA PRO A 313 -42.89 29.66 3.56
C PRO A 313 -42.25 30.93 4.19
N PRO A 314 -43.06 31.91 4.63
CA PRO A 314 -42.56 33.12 5.23
C PRO A 314 -41.85 32.84 6.58
N PRO A 315 -40.83 33.63 6.96
CA PRO A 315 -40.04 33.39 8.19
C PRO A 315 -40.85 33.35 9.50
N GLY A 316 -42.04 33.99 9.52
CA GLY A 316 -42.94 33.95 10.67
C GLY A 316 -43.55 32.56 10.97
N GLU A 317 -43.40 31.59 10.06
CA GLU A 317 -43.88 30.21 10.23
C GLU A 317 -42.81 29.23 10.74
N LEU A 318 -41.67 29.73 11.22
CA LEU A 318 -40.60 28.88 11.72
C LEU A 318 -41.00 28.19 13.03
N ALA A 319 -40.97 26.86 13.00
CA ALA A 319 -41.14 25.97 14.14
C ALA A 319 -39.84 25.76 14.93
N GLY A 320 -38.67 25.97 14.31
CA GLY A 320 -37.38 25.83 15.00
C GLY A 320 -36.17 26.04 14.10
N VAL A 321 -35.01 26.21 14.73
CA VAL A 321 -33.71 26.38 14.06
C VAL A 321 -32.71 25.41 14.68
N GLU A 322 -31.94 24.74 13.85
CA GLU A 322 -30.93 23.77 14.27
C GLU A 322 -29.59 24.08 13.59
N LEU A 323 -28.48 24.01 14.34
CA LEU A 323 -27.15 23.93 13.76
C LEU A 323 -26.93 22.50 13.28
N VAL A 324 -26.58 22.33 12.00
CA VAL A 324 -26.29 20.99 11.46
C VAL A 324 -24.80 20.76 11.25
N ARG A 325 -24.36 19.58 11.68
CA ARG A 325 -23.02 19.01 11.48
C ARG A 325 -23.18 17.57 10.99
N PHE A 326 -22.09 16.90 10.67
CA PHE A 326 -22.15 15.46 10.45
C PHE A 326 -20.96 14.73 11.06
N ALA A 327 -21.20 13.49 11.47
CA ALA A 327 -20.14 12.55 11.76
C ALA A 327 -19.79 11.77 10.49
N MET A 328 -18.51 11.43 10.34
CA MET A 328 -17.99 10.57 9.29
C MET A 328 -17.15 9.45 9.90
N ARG A 329 -17.29 8.24 9.36
CA ARG A 329 -16.40 7.11 9.63
C ARG A 329 -15.79 6.62 8.34
N VAL A 330 -14.52 6.26 8.41
CA VAL A 330 -13.79 5.64 7.30
C VAL A 330 -13.44 4.22 7.72
N ARG A 331 -13.94 3.25 6.96
CA ARG A 331 -13.67 1.83 7.15
C ARG A 331 -12.68 1.37 6.08
N GLU A 332 -11.72 0.54 6.48
CA GLU A 332 -10.86 -0.21 5.56
C GLU A 332 -11.14 -1.70 5.81
N ALA A 333 -11.67 -2.39 4.79
CA ALA A 333 -12.28 -3.71 4.93
C ALA A 333 -13.38 -3.71 6.01
N GLU A 334 -13.21 -4.46 7.10
CA GLU A 334 -14.18 -4.56 8.20
C GLU A 334 -13.86 -3.67 9.41
N ARG A 335 -12.72 -2.97 9.40
CA ARG A 335 -12.26 -2.18 10.56
C ARG A 335 -12.44 -0.70 10.32
N THR A 336 -13.14 -0.02 11.23
CA THR A 336 -13.19 1.44 11.23
C THR A 336 -11.80 1.96 11.61
N ARG A 337 -11.18 2.72 10.70
CA ARG A 337 -9.82 3.25 10.85
C ARG A 337 -9.81 4.69 11.33
N GLU A 338 -10.77 5.50 10.86
CA GLU A 338 -10.84 6.92 11.19
C GLU A 338 -12.26 7.33 11.63
N ARG A 339 -12.30 8.28 12.57
CA ARG A 339 -13.51 8.73 13.24
C ARG A 339 -13.54 10.26 13.34
N TYR A 340 -14.58 10.88 12.78
CA TYR A 340 -14.82 12.32 12.87
C TYR A 340 -16.26 12.59 13.32
N ASP A 341 -16.45 13.41 14.36
CA ASP A 341 -17.75 13.51 15.05
C ASP A 341 -18.53 14.80 14.82
N ALA A 342 -17.94 15.88 14.30
CA ALA A 342 -18.62 17.18 14.21
C ALA A 342 -18.15 18.02 13.02
N LEU A 343 -18.22 17.46 11.82
CA LEU A 343 -17.78 18.11 10.59
C LEU A 343 -18.80 19.16 10.12
N GLY A 344 -18.30 20.31 9.67
CA GLY A 344 -19.11 21.37 9.04
C GLY A 344 -19.32 21.15 7.54
N PHE A 345 -20.33 21.82 6.98
CA PHE A 345 -20.69 21.73 5.56
C PHE A 345 -20.00 22.79 4.68
N ALA A 346 -19.17 23.65 5.25
CA ALA A 346 -18.41 24.65 4.49
C ALA A 346 -17.41 23.98 3.53
N ALA A 347 -17.12 24.64 2.40
CA ALA A 347 -16.08 24.20 1.47
C ALA A 347 -14.65 24.58 1.92
N GLY A 348 -14.52 25.61 2.76
CA GLY A 348 -13.25 26.18 3.21
C GLY A 348 -12.89 25.86 4.68
N VAL A 349 -12.29 26.84 5.35
CA VAL A 349 -11.88 26.73 6.77
C VAL A 349 -13.10 26.41 7.64
N GLY A 350 -12.96 25.44 8.55
CA GLY A 350 -14.05 24.97 9.42
C GLY A 350 -15.03 23.96 8.77
N GLY A 351 -14.83 23.65 7.48
CA GLY A 351 -15.58 22.63 6.75
C GLY A 351 -15.00 21.22 6.85
N TRP A 352 -15.77 20.22 6.45
CA TRP A 352 -15.34 18.82 6.45
C TRP A 352 -14.10 18.56 5.59
N ARG A 353 -13.89 19.32 4.51
CA ARG A 353 -12.69 19.20 3.66
C ARG A 353 -11.39 19.53 4.40
N SER A 354 -11.45 20.26 5.52
CA SER A 354 -10.26 20.59 6.32
C SER A 354 -9.60 19.37 6.98
N ILE A 355 -10.35 18.27 7.14
CA ILE A 355 -9.78 16.99 7.62
C ILE A 355 -9.06 16.23 6.50
N LEU A 356 -9.29 16.57 5.23
CA LEU A 356 -8.61 15.87 4.14
C LEU A 356 -7.16 16.35 4.11
N CYS A 357 -6.23 15.41 4.08
CA CYS A 357 -4.86 15.76 3.77
C CYS A 357 -4.80 16.17 2.29
N ASP A 358 -4.28 17.37 2.04
CA ASP A 358 -3.62 17.62 0.77
C ASP A 358 -2.29 16.86 0.85
N TRP A 359 -2.35 15.55 0.59
CA TRP A 359 -1.18 14.73 0.41
C TRP A 359 -0.39 15.39 -0.70
N PRO A 360 0.70 16.08 -0.36
CA PRO A 360 1.37 16.82 -1.38
C PRO A 360 1.91 15.74 -2.29
N ASP A 361 1.47 15.73 -3.55
CA ASP A 361 2.24 15.03 -4.57
C ASP A 361 3.68 15.58 -4.46
N ARG A 362 3.83 16.88 -4.06
CA ARG A 362 5.06 17.66 -3.82
C ARG A 362 5.43 18.03 -2.37
N SER A 363 5.99 17.12 -1.57
CA SER A 363 6.94 17.48 -0.46
C SER A 363 7.71 16.28 0.12
N PRO A 364 8.91 16.50 0.74
CA PRO A 364 10.14 15.74 0.43
C PRO A 364 10.73 14.87 1.57
N ALA A 365 11.71 14.03 1.19
CA ALA A 365 12.90 13.47 1.87
C ALA A 365 12.81 12.85 3.29
N SER A 366 11.71 13.02 4.00
CA SER A 366 11.39 12.46 5.31
C SER A 366 10.00 11.85 5.25
N ALA A 367 9.74 10.77 5.99
CA ALA A 367 8.39 10.20 6.11
C ALA A 367 7.38 11.33 6.35
N PRO A 368 6.32 11.46 5.53
CA PRO A 368 5.35 12.52 5.74
C PRO A 368 4.72 12.32 7.12
N LEU A 369 5.03 13.23 8.05
CA LEU A 369 4.32 13.28 9.32
C LEU A 369 2.90 13.69 9.00
N LEU A 370 1.97 12.74 9.17
CA LEU A 370 0.54 12.98 9.05
C LEU A 370 0.17 14.15 9.96
N PRO A 371 -0.41 15.25 9.43
CA PRO A 371 -0.90 16.34 10.26
C PRO A 371 -1.95 15.79 11.23
N ALA A 372 -1.75 16.06 12.53
CA ALA A 372 -2.70 15.61 13.55
C ALA A 372 -4.13 16.09 13.22
N GLY A 373 -5.10 15.18 13.30
CA GLY A 373 -6.50 15.48 13.02
C GLY A 373 -6.89 15.51 11.54
N ARG A 374 -5.99 15.11 10.62
CA ARG A 374 -6.32 14.89 9.21
C ARG A 374 -6.32 13.41 8.82
N SER A 375 -7.06 13.10 7.76
CA SER A 375 -7.22 11.77 7.20
C SER A 375 -5.94 11.31 6.53
N ALA A 376 -5.52 10.10 6.89
CA ALA A 376 -4.43 9.39 6.24
C ALA A 376 -4.94 8.58 5.03
N LEU A 377 -6.23 8.24 5.01
CA LEU A 377 -6.82 7.36 4.00
C LEU A 377 -7.49 8.11 2.84
N LEU A 378 -7.90 9.36 3.06
CA LEU A 378 -8.68 10.14 2.10
C LEU A 378 -7.98 11.43 1.68
N ARG A 379 -8.29 11.89 0.47
CA ARG A 379 -7.94 13.21 -0.04
C ARG A 379 -9.11 13.88 -0.77
N GLY A 380 -9.01 15.19 -0.95
CA GLY A 380 -9.99 15.96 -1.71
C GLY A 380 -9.90 15.72 -3.22
N THR A 381 -11.04 15.76 -3.90
CA THR A 381 -11.14 15.80 -5.37
C THR A 381 -10.74 17.15 -5.95
N ALA A 382 -10.31 17.15 -7.22
CA ALA A 382 -9.85 18.34 -7.96
C ALA A 382 -10.95 19.40 -8.18
N THR A 383 -12.21 19.00 -8.19
CA THR A 383 -13.40 19.84 -8.36
C THR A 383 -14.01 20.14 -6.99
N ALA A 384 -13.81 21.36 -6.48
CA ALA A 384 -14.41 21.78 -5.21
C ALA A 384 -15.73 22.51 -5.46
N ALA A 385 -16.83 21.96 -4.96
CA ALA A 385 -18.10 22.67 -4.88
C ALA A 385 -17.98 23.87 -3.92
N GLN A 386 -18.73 24.94 -4.19
CA GLN A 386 -18.67 26.15 -3.36
C GLN A 386 -19.34 25.94 -1.98
N ARG A 387 -20.32 25.02 -1.89
CA ARG A 387 -21.06 24.67 -0.66
C ARG A 387 -21.53 23.22 -0.66
N TYR A 388 -21.87 22.67 0.51
CA TYR A 388 -22.41 21.32 0.67
C TYR A 388 -23.73 21.31 1.46
N LEU A 389 -24.62 20.37 1.13
CA LEU A 389 -25.93 20.18 1.75
C LEU A 389 -26.16 18.71 2.15
N PRO A 390 -26.82 18.43 3.29
CA PRO A 390 -27.16 17.07 3.70
C PRO A 390 -28.44 16.58 2.99
N ILE A 391 -28.28 16.05 1.78
CA ILE A 391 -29.38 15.51 0.98
C ILE A 391 -29.41 13.99 1.16
N GLY A 392 -30.36 13.48 1.96
CA GLY A 392 -30.50 12.05 2.25
C GLY A 392 -29.49 11.50 3.26
N MET A 393 -28.88 12.37 4.09
CA MET A 393 -28.00 11.95 5.19
C MET A 393 -28.84 11.53 6.41
N PRO A 394 -28.75 10.26 6.85
CA PRO A 394 -29.57 9.75 7.95
C PRO A 394 -29.16 10.33 9.31
N ALA A 395 -30.14 10.60 10.18
CA ALA A 395 -29.89 11.01 11.56
C ALA A 395 -29.45 9.83 12.45
N LEU A 396 -29.88 8.61 12.12
CA LEU A 396 -29.53 7.37 12.79
C LEU A 396 -29.24 6.30 11.72
N PRO A 397 -28.01 6.26 11.19
CA PRO A 397 -27.67 5.33 10.13
C PRO A 397 -27.50 3.93 10.71
N GLY A 398 -27.86 2.90 9.94
CA GLY A 398 -27.61 1.51 10.32
C GLY A 398 -26.11 1.18 10.39
N PRO A 399 -25.71 0.13 11.13
CA PRO A 399 -24.32 -0.31 11.22
C PRO A 399 -23.74 -0.71 9.85
N ASP A 400 -24.58 -1.15 8.92
CA ASP A 400 -24.19 -1.60 7.58
C ASP A 400 -24.34 -0.51 6.50
N ALA A 401 -24.59 0.75 6.87
CA ALA A 401 -24.80 1.86 5.93
C ALA A 401 -23.50 2.39 5.27
N PHE A 402 -22.44 1.58 5.25
CA PHE A 402 -21.17 1.95 4.63
C PHE A 402 -21.25 1.85 3.12
N ILE A 403 -20.83 2.90 2.41
CA ILE A 403 -20.81 2.96 0.95
C ILE A 403 -19.35 2.91 0.48
N GLY A 404 -19.06 1.94 -0.40
CA GLY A 404 -17.74 1.75 -1.01
C GLY A 404 -17.46 2.72 -2.17
N PRO A 405 -16.38 2.48 -2.92
CA PRO A 405 -16.02 3.29 -4.07
C PRO A 405 -16.96 3.05 -5.25
N HIS A 406 -17.33 4.13 -5.95
CA HIS A 406 -18.04 4.06 -7.23
C HIS A 406 -17.08 3.97 -8.42
N GLN A 407 -15.82 4.38 -8.24
CA GLN A 407 -14.73 4.14 -9.17
C GLN A 407 -13.63 3.41 -8.42
N LEU A 408 -13.24 2.23 -8.89
CA LEU A 408 -12.16 1.46 -8.28
C LEU A 408 -10.78 2.05 -8.64
N GLY A 409 -9.79 1.76 -7.81
CA GLY A 409 -8.40 2.08 -8.04
C GLY A 409 -7.77 1.19 -9.11
N ASP A 410 -6.63 1.66 -9.63
CA ASP A 410 -5.76 0.89 -10.52
C ASP A 410 -4.34 0.94 -9.97
N GLU A 411 -3.68 -0.22 -9.90
CA GLU A 411 -2.29 -0.32 -9.51
C GLU A 411 -1.34 0.23 -10.57
N GLY A 412 -1.77 0.32 -11.83
CA GLY A 412 -0.90 0.68 -12.94
C GLY A 412 0.07 -0.44 -13.32
N LEU A 413 -0.25 -1.69 -12.98
CA LEU A 413 0.61 -2.87 -13.17
C LEU A 413 0.02 -3.90 -14.15
N ALA A 414 -0.87 -3.46 -15.05
CA ALA A 414 -1.48 -4.35 -16.05
C ALA A 414 -0.45 -4.95 -17.04
N SER A 415 0.72 -4.33 -17.19
CA SER A 415 1.86 -4.84 -17.93
C SER A 415 3.16 -4.60 -17.16
N PHE A 416 4.13 -5.49 -17.34
CA PHE A 416 5.48 -5.31 -16.79
C PHE A 416 6.42 -4.87 -17.92
N SER A 417 6.79 -3.58 -17.90
CA SER A 417 7.81 -3.02 -18.80
C SER A 417 8.86 -2.28 -17.96
N PRO A 418 10.03 -2.87 -17.72
CA PRO A 418 11.03 -2.33 -16.81
C PRO A 418 11.43 -0.88 -17.06
N GLN A 419 11.72 -0.51 -18.31
CA GLN A 419 12.13 0.86 -18.62
C GLN A 419 11.00 1.87 -18.35
N ALA A 420 9.75 1.53 -18.73
CA ALA A 420 8.60 2.41 -18.52
C ALA A 420 8.19 2.54 -17.05
N LEU A 421 8.44 1.51 -16.24
CA LEU A 421 8.08 1.47 -14.82
C LEU A 421 9.18 2.07 -13.92
N PHE A 422 10.45 1.76 -14.19
CA PHE A 422 11.55 2.07 -13.28
C PHE A 422 12.41 3.25 -13.73
N LEU A 423 12.34 3.68 -14.98
CA LEU A 423 13.17 4.78 -15.48
C LEU A 423 12.32 6.03 -15.75
N ASP A 424 13.01 7.16 -15.81
CA ASP A 424 12.37 8.40 -16.26
C ASP A 424 12.49 8.43 -17.78
N PRO A 425 11.38 8.57 -18.53
CA PRO A 425 11.41 8.54 -19.98
C PRO A 425 12.25 9.67 -20.58
N ALA A 426 12.43 10.79 -19.88
CA ALA A 426 13.27 11.89 -20.32
C ALA A 426 14.77 11.63 -20.09
N LEU A 427 15.15 10.65 -19.25
CA LEU A 427 16.54 10.39 -18.88
C LEU A 427 17.07 9.03 -19.35
N GLN A 428 16.21 8.09 -19.75
CA GLN A 428 16.61 6.72 -20.13
C GLN A 428 17.67 6.65 -21.25
N GLY A 429 17.70 7.63 -22.16
CA GLY A 429 18.66 7.69 -23.28
C GLY A 429 20.00 8.37 -22.97
N PHE A 430 20.19 8.90 -21.77
CA PHE A 430 21.38 9.69 -21.43
C PHE A 430 22.50 8.83 -20.86
N GLY A 431 23.71 9.04 -21.36
CA GLY A 431 24.92 8.40 -20.85
C GLY A 431 25.44 9.07 -19.57
N GLN A 432 26.37 8.42 -18.87
CA GLN A 432 26.88 8.88 -17.57
C GLN A 432 27.45 10.32 -17.55
N ARG A 433 27.96 10.83 -18.69
CA ARG A 433 28.57 12.17 -18.77
C ARG A 433 27.54 13.29 -18.89
N THR A 434 26.36 13.01 -19.42
CA THR A 434 25.33 14.01 -19.73
C THR A 434 24.10 13.89 -18.82
N LEU A 435 23.91 12.74 -18.15
CA LEU A 435 22.75 12.44 -17.32
C LEU A 435 22.50 13.49 -16.23
N MET A 436 23.53 13.91 -15.48
CA MET A 436 23.35 14.87 -14.38
C MET A 436 22.97 16.26 -14.89
N ALA A 437 23.60 16.74 -15.96
CA ALA A 437 23.29 18.04 -16.55
C ALA A 437 21.84 18.09 -17.04
N GLU A 438 21.35 17.02 -17.67
CA GLU A 438 19.96 16.95 -18.11
C GLU A 438 18.98 16.83 -16.94
N ALA A 439 19.31 16.02 -15.92
CA ALA A 439 18.50 15.92 -14.71
C ALA A 439 18.37 17.28 -13.99
N GLU A 440 19.47 18.02 -13.85
CA GLU A 440 19.46 19.39 -13.29
C GLU A 440 18.64 20.35 -14.13
N ARG A 441 18.73 20.27 -15.46
CA ARG A 441 17.89 21.05 -16.37
C ARG A 441 16.41 20.76 -16.16
N LEU A 442 16.03 19.50 -16.02
CA LEU A 442 14.65 19.10 -15.75
C LEU A 442 14.17 19.56 -14.37
N ILE A 443 14.99 19.39 -13.32
CA ILE A 443 14.60 19.74 -11.95
C ILE A 443 14.51 21.26 -11.74
N TYR A 444 15.46 22.04 -12.28
CA TYR A 444 15.60 23.46 -11.93
C TYR A 444 15.28 24.44 -13.05
N LEU A 445 15.49 24.05 -14.31
CA LEU A 445 15.41 24.97 -15.46
C LEU A 445 14.16 24.77 -16.33
N SER A 446 13.43 23.67 -16.17
CA SER A 446 12.18 23.44 -16.89
C SER A 446 11.04 24.27 -16.29
N ASN A 447 10.07 24.67 -17.13
CA ASN A 447 8.91 25.43 -16.70
C ASN A 447 7.60 24.72 -17.13
N PRO A 448 6.81 24.18 -16.17
CA PRO A 448 7.10 24.11 -14.75
C PRO A 448 8.22 23.09 -14.44
N PRO A 449 8.93 23.24 -13.30
CA PRO A 449 9.91 22.26 -12.83
C PRO A 449 9.38 20.83 -12.84
N ALA A 450 10.08 19.97 -13.59
CA ALA A 450 9.76 18.58 -13.78
C ALA A 450 10.18 17.73 -12.59
N ARG A 451 9.47 16.62 -12.41
CA ARG A 451 9.77 15.63 -11.38
C ARG A 451 10.27 14.38 -12.04
N LEU A 452 11.42 13.94 -11.57
CA LEU A 452 12.01 12.73 -12.06
C LEU A 452 11.25 11.52 -11.53
N ARG A 453 11.11 10.50 -12.37
CA ARG A 453 10.37 9.28 -12.09
C ARG A 453 11.28 8.09 -11.81
N GLY A 454 10.72 7.08 -11.14
CA GLY A 454 11.38 5.83 -10.82
C GLY A 454 12.74 6.00 -10.17
N LEU A 455 13.75 5.30 -10.69
CA LEU A 455 15.14 5.34 -10.27
C LEU A 455 15.72 6.76 -10.23
N HIS A 456 15.40 7.60 -11.23
CA HIS A 456 15.97 8.94 -11.33
C HIS A 456 15.41 9.91 -10.29
N SER A 457 14.28 9.59 -9.64
CA SER A 457 13.78 10.35 -8.48
C SER A 457 14.76 10.39 -7.29
N LEU A 458 15.74 9.47 -7.25
CA LEU A 458 16.79 9.43 -6.24
C LEU A 458 17.95 10.41 -6.51
N ILE A 459 18.03 11.02 -7.70
CA ILE A 459 19.08 12.01 -8.03
C ILE A 459 19.20 13.13 -6.99
N PRO A 460 18.12 13.81 -6.57
CA PRO A 460 18.20 14.86 -5.54
C PRO A 460 18.45 14.35 -4.11
N VAL A 461 18.49 13.04 -3.87
CA VAL A 461 18.67 12.46 -2.52
C VAL A 461 20.15 12.14 -2.27
N GLU A 462 20.88 13.11 -1.72
CA GLU A 462 22.34 12.99 -1.48
C GLU A 462 22.74 11.91 -0.47
N GLU A 463 21.84 11.59 0.48
CA GLU A 463 22.08 10.59 1.53
C GLU A 463 22.19 9.17 0.96
N VAL A 464 21.47 8.85 -0.12
CA VAL A 464 21.46 7.50 -0.68
C VAL A 464 22.82 7.21 -1.30
N ALA A 465 23.41 6.10 -0.86
CA ALA A 465 24.74 5.66 -1.30
C ALA A 465 24.75 4.21 -1.82
N ILE A 466 23.65 3.47 -1.64
CA ILE A 466 23.41 2.13 -2.19
C ILE A 466 22.05 2.18 -2.90
N VAL A 467 21.90 1.59 -4.08
CA VAL A 467 20.61 1.53 -4.81
C VAL A 467 20.30 0.11 -5.25
N ALA A 468 19.05 -0.29 -5.09
CA ALA A 468 18.52 -1.56 -5.56
C ALA A 468 17.10 -1.38 -6.14
N ILE A 469 16.74 -2.22 -7.11
CA ILE A 469 15.39 -2.30 -7.69
C ILE A 469 14.91 -3.75 -7.56
N PRO A 470 14.39 -4.17 -6.38
CA PRO A 470 14.08 -5.59 -6.13
C PRO A 470 13.07 -6.17 -7.13
N ASP A 471 12.04 -5.39 -7.48
CA ASP A 471 10.99 -5.84 -8.41
C ASP A 471 11.49 -6.02 -9.85
N LEU A 472 12.64 -5.45 -10.22
CA LEU A 472 13.21 -5.59 -11.56
C LEU A 472 13.64 -7.03 -11.87
N ALA A 473 14.09 -7.77 -10.85
CA ALA A 473 14.55 -9.14 -10.99
C ALA A 473 13.40 -10.14 -11.23
N GLN A 474 12.13 -9.72 -11.04
CA GLN A 474 11.00 -10.60 -11.26
C GLN A 474 10.84 -10.98 -12.73
N ARG A 475 10.25 -12.16 -12.96
CA ARG A 475 9.76 -12.55 -14.27
C ARG A 475 8.58 -11.62 -14.61
N GLY A 476 8.64 -10.94 -15.75
CA GLY A 476 7.57 -10.03 -16.15
C GLY A 476 6.26 -10.75 -16.49
N TRP A 477 5.24 -9.97 -16.83
CA TRP A 477 3.96 -10.46 -17.38
C TRP A 477 3.55 -9.59 -18.58
N PRO A 478 2.89 -10.18 -19.59
CA PRO A 478 2.37 -9.43 -20.72
C PRO A 478 1.22 -8.50 -20.31
N ALA A 479 0.93 -7.51 -21.16
CA ALA A 479 -0.24 -6.66 -21.00
C ALA A 479 -1.50 -7.51 -20.98
N THR A 480 -2.18 -7.54 -19.84
CA THR A 480 -3.44 -8.27 -19.68
C THR A 480 -4.59 -7.27 -19.67
N THR A 481 -5.60 -7.47 -20.51
CA THR A 481 -6.90 -6.82 -20.32
C THR A 481 -7.52 -7.40 -19.06
N LEU A 482 -7.36 -6.68 -17.94
CA LEU A 482 -8.05 -7.03 -16.71
C LEU A 482 -9.56 -7.04 -16.98
N PRO A 483 -10.30 -8.10 -16.61
CA PRO A 483 -11.75 -8.06 -16.69
C PRO A 483 -12.28 -6.88 -15.85
N PRO A 484 -13.43 -6.29 -16.23
CA PRO A 484 -14.00 -5.17 -15.49
C PRO A 484 -14.19 -5.56 -14.01
N PRO A 485 -14.08 -4.59 -13.10
CA PRO A 485 -14.27 -4.86 -11.68
C PRO A 485 -15.62 -5.51 -11.44
N VAL A 486 -15.61 -6.70 -10.85
CA VAL A 486 -16.82 -7.43 -10.48
C VAL A 486 -17.51 -6.64 -9.38
N ASP A 487 -18.78 -6.28 -9.59
CA ASP A 487 -19.57 -5.62 -8.56
C ASP A 487 -19.55 -6.46 -7.27
N PRO A 488 -19.52 -5.84 -6.08
CA PRO A 488 -19.60 -6.58 -4.83
C PRO A 488 -20.84 -7.48 -4.87
N PRO A 489 -20.75 -8.73 -4.37
CA PRO A 489 -21.93 -9.59 -4.31
C PRO A 489 -23.05 -8.84 -3.58
N PRO A 490 -24.32 -8.95 -4.02
CA PRO A 490 -25.43 -8.33 -3.33
C PRO A 490 -25.38 -8.72 -1.86
N ALA A 491 -25.69 -7.76 -0.98
CA ALA A 491 -25.73 -8.00 0.46
C ALA A 491 -26.52 -9.28 0.73
N ALA A 492 -25.98 -10.15 1.59
CA ALA A 492 -26.67 -11.37 1.98
C ALA A 492 -28.10 -10.98 2.42
N PRO A 493 -29.14 -11.69 1.94
CA PRO A 493 -30.50 -11.41 2.39
C PRO A 493 -30.53 -11.46 3.93
N PRO A 494 -31.28 -10.56 4.59
CA PRO A 494 -31.43 -10.61 6.04
C PRO A 494 -31.81 -12.04 6.45
N PRO A 495 -31.26 -12.56 7.56
CA PRO A 495 -31.59 -13.90 8.01
C PRO A 495 -33.10 -14.03 8.08
N ALA A 496 -33.65 -15.08 7.46
CA ALA A 496 -35.08 -15.34 7.52
C ALA A 496 -35.52 -15.30 8.98
N ALA A 497 -36.66 -14.65 9.25
CA ALA A 497 -37.27 -14.72 10.57
C ALA A 497 -37.30 -16.19 11.00
N PRO A 498 -36.93 -16.50 12.26
CA PRO A 498 -36.89 -17.89 12.71
C PRO A 498 -38.25 -18.52 12.40
N PRO A 499 -38.27 -19.74 11.82
CA PRO A 499 -39.51 -20.37 11.45
C PRO A 499 -40.42 -20.47 12.68
N ASP A 500 -41.71 -20.27 12.48
CA ASP A 500 -42.69 -20.49 13.53
C ASP A 500 -42.73 -22.00 13.84
N TRP A 501 -42.10 -22.40 14.94
CA TRP A 501 -41.99 -23.78 15.40
C TRP A 501 -43.30 -24.34 15.96
N SER A 502 -44.42 -23.60 15.88
CA SER A 502 -45.71 -24.01 16.44
C SER A 502 -46.48 -25.04 15.60
N GLY A 503 -45.97 -25.46 14.43
CA GLY A 503 -46.60 -26.49 13.61
C GLY A 503 -45.60 -27.48 13.01
N PHE A 504 -45.49 -28.68 13.59
CA PHE A 504 -44.88 -29.82 12.91
C PHE A 504 -45.74 -30.19 11.68
N ARG A 505 -45.14 -30.13 10.48
CA ARG A 505 -45.69 -30.75 9.27
C ARG A 505 -44.71 -31.79 8.75
N ASP A 506 -45.24 -32.98 8.44
CA ASP A 506 -44.52 -34.08 7.79
C ASP A 506 -43.93 -33.62 6.45
N CYS A 507 -42.61 -33.69 6.29
CA CYS A 507 -41.94 -33.39 5.04
C CYS A 507 -41.96 -34.62 4.12
N ALA A 508 -42.57 -34.50 2.94
CA ALA A 508 -42.36 -35.45 1.84
C ALA A 508 -41.06 -35.09 1.09
N VAL A 509 -40.16 -36.08 0.94
CA VAL A 509 -38.88 -35.96 0.24
C VAL A 509 -39.11 -35.97 -1.28
N PRO A 510 -38.56 -35.03 -2.08
CA PRO A 510 -38.59 -35.13 -3.54
C PRO A 510 -37.57 -36.17 -4.03
N ALA A 511 -37.94 -36.95 -5.04
CA ALA A 511 -37.06 -37.97 -5.63
C ALA A 511 -35.84 -37.35 -6.34
N PRO A 512 -34.64 -37.95 -6.22
CA PRO A 512 -33.42 -37.43 -6.84
C PRO A 512 -33.36 -37.75 -8.35
N THR A 513 -32.98 -36.75 -9.15
CA THR A 513 -32.52 -36.91 -10.53
C THR A 513 -31.04 -37.29 -10.55
N SER A 514 -30.70 -38.43 -11.15
CA SER A 514 -29.33 -38.95 -11.26
C SER A 514 -28.58 -38.35 -12.45
N ALA A 515 -27.37 -37.83 -12.22
CA ALA A 515 -26.33 -37.68 -13.25
C ALA A 515 -25.34 -38.84 -13.14
N SER A 516 -24.74 -39.28 -14.26
CA SER A 516 -23.92 -40.50 -14.30
C SER A 516 -22.48 -40.28 -13.77
N PRO A 517 -21.87 -41.29 -13.11
CA PRO A 517 -20.53 -41.20 -12.50
C PRO A 517 -19.37 -40.90 -13.47
N ASP A 518 -19.55 -41.12 -14.78
CA ASP A 518 -18.48 -40.99 -15.78
C ASP A 518 -18.06 -39.54 -16.08
N GLU A 519 -18.93 -38.55 -15.83
CA GLU A 519 -18.57 -37.13 -16.02
C GLU A 519 -17.71 -36.57 -14.88
N ILE A 520 -17.80 -37.15 -13.67
CA ILE A 520 -17.06 -36.69 -12.48
C ILE A 520 -15.63 -37.25 -12.48
N VAL A 521 -15.43 -38.47 -12.99
CA VAL A 521 -14.12 -39.16 -12.94
C VAL A 521 -13.10 -38.59 -13.95
N ARG A 522 -13.53 -37.99 -15.07
CA ARG A 522 -12.61 -37.35 -16.04
C ARG A 522 -12.02 -36.02 -15.56
N ALA A 523 -12.59 -35.40 -14.53
CA ALA A 523 -12.12 -34.11 -14.03
C ALA A 523 -10.98 -34.23 -13.00
N PHE A 524 -10.67 -35.43 -12.49
CA PHE A 524 -9.93 -35.56 -11.22
C PHE A 524 -8.66 -36.42 -11.21
N TYR A 525 -8.35 -37.24 -12.22
CA TYR A 525 -7.20 -38.17 -12.14
C TYR A 525 -6.07 -37.84 -13.10
N GLY A 526 -5.02 -37.24 -12.54
CA GLY A 526 -3.76 -36.99 -13.22
C GLY A 526 -2.52 -37.11 -12.34
N TYR A 527 -2.52 -37.81 -11.20
CA TYR A 527 -1.29 -38.17 -10.46
C TYR A 527 -1.50 -39.41 -9.55
N LEU A 528 -0.53 -40.33 -9.63
CA LEU A 528 -0.17 -41.44 -8.71
C LEU A 528 -0.75 -42.87 -8.93
N LEU A 529 0.20 -43.82 -8.87
CA LEU A 529 0.13 -45.29 -9.04
C LEU A 529 0.19 -46.01 -7.65
N PRO A 530 -0.05 -47.34 -7.56
CA PRO A 530 -0.65 -48.01 -6.40
C PRO A 530 0.34 -48.77 -5.51
N ILE A 531 0.00 -48.99 -4.23
CA ILE A 531 0.58 -50.08 -3.41
C ILE A 531 -0.52 -50.79 -2.58
N SER A 532 -0.24 -52.07 -2.35
CA SER A 532 -1.02 -53.26 -2.02
C SER A 532 -1.54 -53.42 -0.57
N ALA A 533 -2.55 -54.30 -0.48
CA ALA A 533 -3.25 -54.83 0.68
C ALA A 533 -2.39 -55.66 1.68
N GLY A 534 -2.87 -55.74 2.94
CA GLY A 534 -2.43 -56.73 3.93
C GLY A 534 -3.02 -56.59 5.35
N ASP A 535 -4.13 -57.31 5.59
CA ASP A 535 -4.57 -58.07 6.79
C ASP A 535 -4.73 -57.49 8.24
N GLN A 536 -5.97 -57.68 8.73
CA GLN A 536 -6.49 -58.31 9.99
C GLN A 536 -6.09 -57.87 11.42
N ALA A 537 -7.09 -57.70 12.31
CA ALA A 537 -7.53 -58.67 13.36
C ALA A 537 -8.59 -58.03 14.36
N PRO A 538 -9.10 -58.66 15.45
CA PRO A 538 -10.55 -58.85 15.68
C PRO A 538 -11.15 -58.37 17.05
N GLY A 539 -12.50 -58.37 17.14
CA GLY A 539 -13.35 -58.82 18.28
C GLY A 539 -13.41 -58.07 19.63
N LEU A 540 -14.62 -57.64 20.04
CA LEU A 540 -15.28 -57.92 21.34
C LEU A 540 -16.64 -57.18 21.48
N ASP A 541 -17.57 -57.85 22.17
CA ASP A 541 -19.00 -57.56 22.29
C ASP A 541 -19.44 -57.30 23.76
N GLU A 542 -20.65 -56.73 23.87
CA GLU A 542 -21.64 -56.64 24.97
C GLU A 542 -21.51 -55.66 26.16
N SER A 543 -22.31 -54.57 26.03
CA SER A 543 -23.49 -54.27 26.88
C SER A 543 -23.42 -53.24 28.03
N ALA A 544 -23.64 -51.98 27.63
CA ALA A 544 -24.77 -51.10 28.00
C ALA A 544 -24.98 -50.57 29.44
N ARG A 545 -24.97 -49.22 29.58
CA ARG A 545 -26.20 -48.40 29.74
C ARG A 545 -25.93 -46.87 29.91
N LEU A 546 -26.74 -46.09 29.18
CA LEU A 546 -27.25 -44.70 29.42
C LEU A 546 -26.43 -43.46 28.98
N LEU A 547 -26.77 -42.90 27.80
CA LEU A 547 -27.32 -41.53 27.52
C LEU A 547 -27.04 -41.10 26.06
N LEU A 548 -28.03 -41.29 25.18
CA LEU A 548 -28.02 -40.91 23.77
C LEU A 548 -28.04 -39.38 23.60
N THR A 549 -26.87 -38.75 23.41
CA THR A 549 -26.67 -37.48 22.66
C THR A 549 -25.18 -37.09 22.58
N ALA A 550 -24.32 -37.60 23.48
CA ALA A 550 -22.87 -37.42 23.40
C ALA A 550 -22.15 -38.58 22.68
N GLU A 551 -22.66 -39.81 22.82
CA GLU A 551 -22.05 -41.01 22.22
C GLU A 551 -21.99 -40.96 20.69
N LEU A 552 -23.02 -40.45 20.01
CA LEU A 552 -23.02 -40.38 18.56
C LEU A 552 -21.96 -39.39 18.03
N ARG A 553 -21.74 -38.27 18.75
CA ARG A 553 -20.69 -37.30 18.42
C ARG A 553 -19.30 -37.91 18.67
N ALA A 554 -19.10 -38.57 19.80
CA ALA A 554 -17.84 -39.24 20.13
C ALA A 554 -17.54 -40.45 19.20
N GLN A 555 -18.57 -41.17 18.78
CA GLN A 555 -18.44 -42.28 17.81
C GLN A 555 -18.15 -41.76 16.40
N LEU A 556 -18.72 -40.64 15.96
CA LEU A 556 -18.40 -40.00 14.67
C LEU A 556 -17.00 -39.35 14.69
N GLU A 557 -16.56 -38.78 15.81
CA GLU A 557 -15.18 -38.28 16.00
C GLU A 557 -14.14 -39.42 16.05
N GLY A 558 -14.56 -40.63 16.45
CA GLY A 558 -13.73 -41.84 16.46
C GLY A 558 -13.71 -42.64 15.15
N ILE A 559 -14.54 -42.29 14.15
CA ILE A 559 -14.40 -42.87 12.80
C ILE A 559 -13.14 -42.26 12.20
N ALA A 560 -12.09 -43.07 12.06
CA ALA A 560 -10.96 -42.74 11.22
C ALA A 560 -11.44 -42.64 9.75
N LEU A 561 -11.99 -41.48 9.39
CA LEU A 561 -12.28 -41.07 8.02
C LEU A 561 -11.09 -41.34 7.06
N PRO A 562 -9.81 -41.20 7.47
CA PRO A 562 -8.67 -41.53 6.60
C PRO A 562 -8.71 -42.96 6.02
N ALA A 563 -9.17 -43.94 6.81
CA ALA A 563 -9.22 -45.35 6.40
C ALA A 563 -10.40 -45.67 5.46
N ALA A 564 -11.50 -44.92 5.53
CA ALA A 564 -12.67 -45.12 4.67
C ALA A 564 -12.52 -44.43 3.29
N ILE A 565 -11.69 -43.38 3.20
CA ILE A 565 -11.48 -42.60 1.98
C ILE A 565 -10.09 -42.87 1.35
N GLY A 566 -9.23 -43.66 2.00
CA GLY A 566 -7.89 -43.99 1.49
C GLY A 566 -6.92 -42.80 1.45
N ALA A 567 -7.07 -41.84 2.36
CA ALA A 567 -6.24 -40.63 2.41
C ALA A 567 -5.35 -40.63 3.66
N ASP A 568 -4.19 -41.30 3.56
CA ASP A 568 -3.09 -41.10 4.50
C ASP A 568 -2.36 -39.81 4.11
N GLU A 569 -2.91 -38.66 4.48
CA GLU A 569 -2.19 -37.43 4.85
C GLU A 569 -3.19 -36.31 5.22
N ALA A 570 -2.83 -35.57 6.28
CA ALA A 570 -3.61 -34.58 7.03
C ALA A 570 -4.58 -33.66 6.25
N GLY A 571 -5.73 -33.33 6.88
CA GLY A 571 -6.34 -31.99 6.73
C GLY A 571 -7.78 -31.88 6.24
N VAL A 572 -8.66 -32.86 6.48
CA VAL A 572 -10.10 -32.70 6.20
C VAL A 572 -10.84 -32.32 7.49
N GLY A 573 -11.47 -31.14 7.49
CA GLY A 573 -12.37 -30.71 8.56
C GLY A 573 -13.78 -31.23 8.33
N PHE A 574 -14.44 -31.75 9.36
CA PHE A 574 -15.83 -32.23 9.28
C PHE A 574 -16.71 -31.50 10.30
N SER A 575 -17.82 -30.91 9.83
CA SER A 575 -18.83 -30.32 10.70
C SER A 575 -20.23 -30.83 10.36
N VAL A 576 -20.98 -31.24 11.36
CA VAL A 576 -22.37 -31.70 11.22
C VAL A 576 -23.31 -30.51 11.37
N SER A 577 -24.13 -30.24 10.34
CA SER A 577 -25.03 -29.09 10.33
C SER A 577 -26.40 -29.38 10.93
N GLN A 578 -26.82 -30.65 11.02
CA GLN A 578 -28.06 -31.08 11.68
C GLN A 578 -27.89 -32.42 12.43
N PRO A 579 -28.47 -32.58 13.64
CA PRO A 579 -28.52 -33.87 14.31
C PRO A 579 -29.41 -34.86 13.53
N PRO A 580 -29.11 -36.16 13.53
CA PRO A 580 -29.92 -37.13 12.79
C PRO A 580 -31.33 -37.22 13.37
N CYS A 581 -32.33 -36.99 12.54
CA CYS A 581 -33.70 -37.37 12.83
C CYS A 581 -33.81 -38.88 12.64
N SER A 582 -33.89 -39.66 13.72
CA SER A 582 -34.32 -41.06 13.65
C SER A 582 -35.49 -41.28 14.59
N THR A 583 -36.51 -41.99 14.11
CA THR A 583 -37.54 -42.55 14.97
C THR A 583 -37.05 -43.90 15.50
N HIS A 584 -37.47 -44.29 16.71
CA HIS A 584 -37.03 -45.54 17.35
C HIS A 584 -37.34 -46.75 16.43
N GLY A 585 -36.30 -47.37 15.85
CA GLY A 585 -36.42 -48.63 15.11
C GLY A 585 -35.95 -48.62 13.64
N GLU A 586 -35.49 -47.50 13.09
CA GLU A 586 -34.99 -47.47 11.70
C GLU A 586 -33.54 -47.97 11.56
N ALA A 587 -33.30 -48.85 10.59
CA ALA A 587 -31.99 -49.46 10.30
C ALA A 587 -31.03 -48.54 9.53
N SER A 588 -31.50 -47.37 9.09
CA SER A 588 -30.75 -46.38 8.32
C SER A 588 -31.15 -44.96 8.71
N THR A 589 -30.23 -44.00 8.72
CA THR A 589 -30.52 -42.56 8.86
C THR A 589 -29.64 -41.74 7.94
N ALA A 590 -30.09 -40.55 7.53
CA ALA A 590 -29.32 -39.63 6.71
C ALA A 590 -28.77 -38.49 7.59
N LEU A 591 -27.48 -38.17 7.42
CA LEU A 591 -26.79 -37.10 8.12
C LEU A 591 -26.21 -36.12 7.09
N LEU A 592 -26.52 -34.85 7.24
CA LEU A 592 -25.95 -33.78 6.43
C LEU A 592 -24.74 -33.17 7.16
N GLY A 593 -23.59 -33.21 6.49
CA GLY A 593 -22.35 -32.64 6.98
C GLY A 593 -21.62 -31.86 5.90
N THR A 594 -20.69 -31.02 6.33
CA THR A 594 -19.79 -30.28 5.44
C THR A 594 -18.38 -30.84 5.62
N LEU A 595 -17.76 -31.26 4.51
CA LEU A 595 -16.35 -31.62 4.44
C LEU A 595 -15.57 -30.44 3.84
N THR A 596 -14.62 -29.91 4.60
CA THR A 596 -13.74 -28.82 4.13
C THR A 596 -12.40 -29.41 3.70
N LEU A 597 -12.05 -29.22 2.42
CA LEU A 597 -10.77 -29.62 1.86
C LEU A 597 -9.69 -28.55 2.13
N LEU A 598 -8.41 -28.92 2.05
CA LEU A 598 -7.27 -28.00 2.17
C LEU A 598 -7.32 -26.82 1.17
N SER A 599 -8.00 -26.98 0.04
CA SER A 599 -8.24 -25.93 -0.97
C SER A 599 -9.29 -24.89 -0.55
N GLY A 600 -9.91 -25.05 0.61
CA GLY A 600 -11.04 -24.24 1.08
C GLY A 600 -12.37 -24.60 0.40
N VAL A 601 -12.40 -25.67 -0.40
CA VAL A 601 -13.62 -26.17 -1.03
C VAL A 601 -14.46 -26.90 0.02
N GLU A 602 -15.69 -26.45 0.20
CA GLU A 602 -16.68 -27.10 1.06
C GLU A 602 -17.57 -28.05 0.25
N LEU A 603 -17.54 -29.33 0.59
CA LEU A 603 -18.44 -30.33 0.04
C LEU A 603 -19.61 -30.50 1.00
N HIS A 604 -20.82 -30.22 0.51
CA HIS A 604 -22.03 -30.52 1.26
C HIS A 604 -22.39 -31.96 0.97
N THR A 605 -22.27 -32.78 2.00
CA THR A 605 -22.27 -34.22 1.84
C THR A 605 -23.39 -34.82 2.68
N GLU A 606 -24.24 -35.58 2.02
CA GLU A 606 -25.24 -36.41 2.65
C GLU A 606 -24.63 -37.80 2.89
N PHE A 607 -24.59 -38.21 4.15
CA PHE A 607 -24.12 -39.50 4.60
C PHE A 607 -25.32 -40.36 4.92
N THR A 608 -25.47 -41.50 4.25
CA THR A 608 -26.40 -42.54 4.68
C THR A 608 -25.68 -43.43 5.68
N LEU A 609 -26.12 -43.40 6.94
CA LEU A 609 -25.61 -44.25 8.00
C LEU A 609 -26.51 -45.49 8.12
N LEU A 610 -25.91 -46.67 8.16
CA LEU A 610 -26.60 -47.92 8.50
C LEU A 610 -26.19 -48.36 9.90
N ARG A 611 -27.15 -48.89 10.66
CA ARG A 611 -26.88 -49.47 11.98
C ARG A 611 -26.57 -50.95 11.84
N GLN A 612 -25.34 -51.35 12.17
CA GLN A 612 -24.90 -52.74 12.22
C GLN A 612 -24.29 -53.01 13.60
N ASP A 613 -24.75 -54.08 14.28
CA ASP A 613 -24.26 -54.52 15.59
C ASP A 613 -24.09 -53.38 16.62
N GLU A 614 -25.16 -52.60 16.84
CA GLU A 614 -25.20 -51.44 17.76
C GLU A 614 -24.26 -50.27 17.40
N ARG A 615 -23.61 -50.27 16.23
CA ARG A 615 -22.75 -49.19 15.72
C ARG A 615 -23.28 -48.61 14.41
N TRP A 616 -23.04 -47.31 14.19
CA TRP A 616 -23.35 -46.65 12.92
C TRP A 616 -22.16 -46.69 11.97
N ALA A 617 -22.38 -47.17 10.76
CA ALA A 617 -21.39 -47.18 9.69
C ALA A 617 -21.89 -46.35 8.50
N ILE A 618 -20.98 -45.63 7.83
CA ILE A 618 -21.30 -44.91 6.58
C ILE A 618 -21.52 -45.94 5.48
N ALA A 619 -22.75 -46.07 5.00
CA ALA A 619 -23.14 -47.01 3.96
C ALA A 619 -23.08 -46.41 2.56
N ALA A 620 -23.37 -45.11 2.46
CA ALA A 620 -23.25 -44.36 1.23
C ALA A 620 -22.94 -42.90 1.54
N MET A 621 -22.24 -42.25 0.62
CA MET A 621 -21.90 -40.84 0.69
C MET A 621 -22.26 -40.19 -0.66
N GLN A 622 -23.14 -39.20 -0.64
CA GLN A 622 -23.43 -38.37 -1.81
C GLN A 622 -22.98 -36.95 -1.52
N SER A 623 -21.86 -36.57 -2.16
CA SER A 623 -21.34 -35.21 -2.05
C SER A 623 -21.87 -34.37 -3.21
N ARG A 624 -22.49 -33.24 -2.88
CA ARG A 624 -22.72 -32.19 -3.87
C ARG A 624 -21.61 -31.16 -3.73
N LEU A 625 -20.98 -30.84 -4.85
CA LEU A 625 -20.06 -29.72 -4.92
C LEU A 625 -20.90 -28.46 -4.69
N ALA A 626 -20.93 -27.96 -3.46
CA ALA A 626 -21.33 -26.59 -3.25
C ALA A 626 -20.16 -25.77 -3.78
N VAL A 627 -20.27 -25.29 -5.02
CA VAL A 627 -19.39 -24.22 -5.47
C VAL A 627 -19.77 -23.02 -4.61
N SER A 628 -19.16 -22.91 -3.43
CA SER A 628 -19.14 -21.66 -2.68
C SER A 628 -18.66 -20.61 -3.67
N SER A 629 -19.41 -19.52 -3.81
CA SER A 629 -18.96 -18.40 -4.63
C SER A 629 -17.52 -18.08 -4.23
N PRO A 630 -16.58 -17.97 -5.19
CA PRO A 630 -15.17 -17.81 -4.87
C PRO A 630 -15.02 -16.67 -3.86
N SER A 631 -14.25 -16.92 -2.80
CA SER A 631 -13.95 -15.90 -1.80
C SER A 631 -13.44 -14.64 -2.49
N GLU A 632 -13.61 -13.49 -1.86
CA GLU A 632 -13.13 -12.24 -2.45
C GLU A 632 -11.63 -12.30 -2.78
N ALA A 633 -10.85 -12.99 -1.94
CA ALA A 633 -9.43 -13.26 -2.19
C ALA A 633 -9.21 -14.09 -3.47
N GLN A 634 -9.97 -15.16 -3.69
CA GLN A 634 -9.89 -15.98 -4.90
C GLN A 634 -10.33 -15.20 -6.15
N ARG A 635 -11.37 -14.36 -6.05
CA ARG A 635 -11.80 -13.47 -7.16
C ARG A 635 -10.74 -12.45 -7.51
N ARG A 636 -10.10 -11.83 -6.51
CA ARG A 636 -8.99 -10.90 -6.71
C ARG A 636 -7.78 -11.60 -7.32
N MET A 637 -7.47 -12.83 -6.90
CA MET A 637 -6.40 -13.65 -7.45
C MET A 637 -6.61 -13.95 -8.94
N ALA A 638 -7.84 -14.31 -9.32
CA ALA A 638 -8.18 -14.62 -10.71
C ALA A 638 -7.99 -13.42 -11.65
N GLN A 639 -8.06 -12.19 -11.12
CA GLN A 639 -7.84 -10.97 -11.88
C GLN A 639 -6.35 -10.63 -12.04
N LEU A 640 -5.43 -11.27 -11.32
CA LEU A 640 -3.99 -10.97 -11.49
C LEU A 640 -3.46 -11.46 -12.84
N PRO A 641 -2.51 -10.72 -13.45
CA PRO A 641 -1.86 -11.14 -14.67
C PRO A 641 -1.10 -12.45 -14.46
N GLN A 642 -1.07 -13.28 -15.50
CA GLN A 642 -0.31 -14.52 -15.48
C GLN A 642 1.18 -14.20 -15.67
N LEU A 643 2.03 -14.74 -14.78
CA LEU A 643 3.47 -14.60 -14.89
C LEU A 643 3.95 -15.22 -16.21
N ARG A 644 4.80 -14.50 -16.95
CA ARG A 644 5.30 -14.96 -18.26
C ARG A 644 6.08 -16.29 -18.10
N PRO A 645 5.96 -17.27 -19.00
CA PRO A 645 6.80 -18.47 -18.97
C PRO A 645 8.30 -18.14 -19.03
N ARG A 646 9.18 -19.04 -18.56
CA ARG A 646 10.63 -18.79 -18.52
C ARG A 646 11.23 -18.64 -19.92
N GLU A 647 10.65 -19.37 -20.88
CA GLU A 647 11.05 -19.45 -22.27
C GLU A 647 10.78 -18.13 -23.03
N GLU A 648 9.83 -17.34 -22.54
CA GLU A 648 9.45 -16.05 -23.11
C GLU A 648 10.09 -14.87 -22.35
N TYR A 649 10.97 -15.12 -21.38
CA TYR A 649 11.64 -14.06 -20.62
C TYR A 649 12.42 -13.13 -21.55
N LEU A 650 12.39 -11.82 -21.25
CA LEU A 650 13.05 -10.79 -22.06
C LEU A 650 14.32 -10.32 -21.33
N PRO A 651 15.49 -10.96 -21.56
CA PRO A 651 16.73 -10.63 -20.85
C PRO A 651 17.26 -9.22 -21.16
N ASP A 652 16.92 -8.66 -22.32
CA ASP A 652 17.31 -7.30 -22.72
C ASP A 652 16.71 -6.22 -21.83
N GLU A 653 15.47 -6.40 -21.35
CA GLU A 653 14.83 -5.42 -20.48
C GLU A 653 15.53 -5.34 -19.11
N LEU A 654 16.00 -6.48 -18.58
CA LEU A 654 16.78 -6.54 -17.36
C LEU A 654 18.15 -5.88 -17.53
N ALA A 655 18.90 -6.27 -18.57
CA ALA A 655 20.25 -5.75 -18.82
C ALA A 655 20.25 -4.23 -19.08
N SER A 656 19.33 -3.74 -19.90
CA SER A 656 19.20 -2.29 -20.19
C SER A 656 18.83 -1.46 -18.95
N THR A 657 17.96 -1.97 -18.09
CA THR A 657 17.60 -1.28 -16.83
C THR A 657 18.75 -1.31 -15.83
N HIS A 658 19.47 -2.44 -15.70
CA HIS A 658 20.72 -2.52 -14.92
C HIS A 658 21.78 -1.55 -15.45
N ALA A 659 21.92 -1.40 -16.77
CA ALA A 659 22.83 -0.43 -17.36
C ALA A 659 22.46 1.01 -16.97
N ALA A 660 21.16 1.36 -16.94
CA ALA A 660 20.71 2.66 -16.44
C ALA A 660 21.05 2.87 -14.96
N MET A 661 20.88 1.86 -14.10
CA MET A 661 21.32 1.90 -12.70
C MET A 661 22.82 2.18 -12.57
N ILE A 662 23.64 1.49 -13.36
CA ILE A 662 25.09 1.66 -13.38
C ILE A 662 25.47 3.06 -13.86
N ARG A 663 24.86 3.53 -14.96
CA ARG A 663 25.09 4.87 -15.52
C ARG A 663 24.73 5.96 -14.51
N LEU A 664 23.62 5.81 -13.78
CA LEU A 664 23.25 6.74 -12.71
C LEU A 664 24.29 6.75 -11.58
N CYS A 665 24.64 5.58 -11.05
CA CYS A 665 25.62 5.47 -9.96
C CYS A 665 26.97 6.04 -10.38
N ALA A 666 27.37 5.84 -11.64
CA ALA A 666 28.60 6.38 -12.18
C ALA A 666 28.57 7.89 -12.40
N ALA A 667 27.46 8.42 -12.91
CA ALA A 667 27.25 9.85 -13.15
C ALA A 667 27.28 10.65 -11.85
N ARG A 668 26.56 10.18 -10.82
CA ARG A 668 26.63 10.76 -9.48
C ARG A 668 27.99 10.52 -8.83
N GLY A 669 28.49 9.30 -8.98
CA GLY A 669 29.78 8.83 -8.50
C GLY A 669 29.93 8.84 -6.98
N ASP A 670 28.81 8.85 -6.27
CA ASP A 670 28.71 8.76 -4.81
C ASP A 670 27.71 7.69 -4.35
N MET A 671 27.31 6.79 -5.26
CA MET A 671 26.39 5.67 -5.06
C MET A 671 26.94 4.38 -5.68
N THR A 672 26.46 3.23 -5.22
CA THR A 672 26.71 1.92 -5.85
C THR A 672 25.40 1.15 -6.06
N ALA A 673 25.27 0.46 -7.18
CA ALA A 673 24.13 -0.40 -7.49
C ALA A 673 24.36 -1.83 -6.96
N VAL A 674 23.37 -2.36 -6.26
CA VAL A 674 23.28 -3.79 -5.91
C VAL A 674 22.25 -4.41 -6.86
N LEU A 675 22.72 -5.34 -7.70
CA LEU A 675 21.93 -5.95 -8.76
C LEU A 675 21.54 -7.39 -8.37
N SER A 676 20.33 -7.78 -8.73
CA SER A 676 19.83 -9.14 -8.59
C SER A 676 19.50 -9.70 -9.97
N LEU A 677 19.80 -10.97 -10.21
CA LEU A 677 19.39 -11.66 -11.44
C LEU A 677 17.98 -12.24 -11.29
N ALA A 678 17.37 -12.72 -12.38
CA ALA A 678 16.10 -13.42 -12.28
C ALA A 678 16.25 -14.75 -11.51
N ASP A 679 15.19 -15.14 -10.80
CA ASP A 679 15.18 -16.27 -9.84
C ASP A 679 15.49 -17.64 -10.47
N PHE A 680 15.36 -17.77 -11.78
CA PHE A 680 15.62 -19.01 -12.52
C PHE A 680 16.96 -19.01 -13.27
N TYR A 681 17.76 -17.95 -13.18
CA TYR A 681 19.04 -17.88 -13.91
C TYR A 681 20.03 -18.94 -13.42
N GLY A 682 20.52 -19.76 -14.35
CA GLY A 682 21.67 -20.62 -14.14
C GLY A 682 22.96 -19.98 -14.66
N GLN A 683 23.99 -20.81 -14.84
CA GLN A 683 25.29 -20.37 -15.37
C GLN A 683 25.17 -19.69 -16.73
N ARG A 684 24.43 -20.30 -17.65
CA ARG A 684 24.32 -19.82 -19.04
C ARG A 684 23.59 -18.48 -19.11
N GLU A 685 22.43 -18.38 -18.48
CA GLU A 685 21.59 -17.18 -18.51
C GLU A 685 22.30 -15.99 -17.85
N ALA A 686 23.07 -16.24 -16.78
CA ALA A 686 23.90 -15.22 -16.14
C ALA A 686 25.06 -14.75 -17.03
N ALA A 687 25.70 -15.64 -17.78
CA ALA A 687 26.73 -15.27 -18.76
C ALA A 687 26.14 -14.44 -19.90
N GLU A 688 24.99 -14.84 -20.45
CA GLU A 688 24.29 -14.07 -21.49
C GLU A 688 23.86 -12.67 -20.99
N TRP A 689 23.40 -12.58 -19.73
CA TRP A 689 23.10 -11.29 -19.11
C TRP A 689 24.35 -10.41 -19.00
N ARG A 690 25.50 -11.00 -18.64
CA ARG A 690 26.76 -10.27 -18.55
C ARG A 690 27.18 -9.72 -19.91
N ASP A 691 27.11 -10.53 -20.96
CA ASP A 691 27.44 -10.11 -22.32
C ASP A 691 26.57 -8.93 -22.78
N ARG A 692 25.26 -8.99 -22.53
CA ARG A 692 24.32 -7.90 -22.85
C ARG A 692 24.61 -6.64 -22.05
N LEU A 693 24.97 -6.77 -20.78
CA LEU A 693 25.32 -5.63 -19.94
C LEU A 693 26.57 -4.90 -20.46
N GLU A 694 27.56 -5.64 -20.96
CA GLU A 694 28.78 -5.05 -21.54
C GLU A 694 28.52 -4.32 -22.85
N LEU A 695 27.56 -4.79 -23.67
CA LEU A 695 27.10 -4.06 -24.86
C LEU A 695 26.47 -2.71 -24.50
N GLU A 696 25.72 -2.65 -23.40
CA GLU A 696 25.06 -1.44 -22.93
C GLU A 696 26.03 -0.46 -22.24
N VAL A 697 26.88 -0.96 -21.34
CA VAL A 697 27.70 -0.10 -20.46
C VAL A 697 29.11 0.16 -21.03
N GLY A 698 29.64 -0.79 -21.79
CA GLY A 698 31.01 -0.82 -22.29
C GLY A 698 31.80 -2.03 -21.79
N LEU A 699 33.06 -2.12 -22.25
CA LEU A 699 33.99 -3.22 -21.93
C LEU A 699 34.15 -3.46 -20.41
N PRO A 700 34.60 -4.65 -19.97
CA PRO A 700 34.78 -4.98 -18.54
C PRO A 700 35.67 -4.01 -17.74
N THR A 701 36.58 -3.30 -18.40
CA THR A 701 37.46 -2.28 -17.79
C THR A 701 36.80 -0.91 -17.69
N ALA A 702 35.59 -0.75 -18.22
CA ALA A 702 34.89 0.52 -18.18
C ALA A 702 34.63 0.92 -16.71
N GLN A 703 35.04 2.13 -16.38
CA GLN A 703 34.83 2.73 -15.05
C GLN A 703 33.40 2.59 -14.50
N PRO A 704 32.30 2.70 -15.28
CA PRO A 704 30.95 2.57 -14.73
C PRO A 704 30.70 1.23 -14.01
N LEU A 705 31.24 0.11 -14.53
CA LEU A 705 31.02 -1.22 -13.97
C LEU A 705 31.55 -1.36 -12.53
N SER A 706 32.55 -0.57 -12.15
CA SER A 706 33.04 -0.53 -10.76
C SER A 706 32.04 0.06 -9.77
N TYR A 707 30.96 0.70 -10.23
CA TYR A 707 29.87 1.21 -9.37
C TYR A 707 28.74 0.19 -9.15
N ALA A 708 28.89 -1.07 -9.56
CA ALA A 708 27.86 -2.09 -9.35
C ALA A 708 28.43 -3.43 -8.89
N ALA A 709 27.62 -4.16 -8.13
CA ALA A 709 27.88 -5.52 -7.70
C ALA A 709 26.60 -6.36 -7.87
N ALA A 710 26.70 -7.51 -8.51
CA ALA A 710 25.58 -8.44 -8.68
C ALA A 710 25.63 -9.57 -7.66
N TYR A 711 24.47 -10.00 -7.17
CA TYR A 711 24.31 -11.09 -6.20
C TYR A 711 23.25 -12.09 -6.67
N HIS A 712 23.53 -13.38 -6.50
CA HIS A 712 22.68 -14.52 -6.90
C HIS A 712 23.10 -15.75 -6.08
N PRO A 713 22.27 -16.77 -5.81
CA PRO A 713 20.83 -16.96 -6.07
C PRO A 713 19.89 -16.10 -5.21
N TRP A 714 18.58 -16.22 -5.45
CA TRP A 714 17.53 -15.64 -4.60
C TRP A 714 17.46 -16.33 -3.24
N VAL A 715 16.97 -15.58 -2.25
CA VAL A 715 16.79 -16.05 -0.87
C VAL A 715 15.36 -16.50 -0.66
N ARG A 716 15.20 -17.64 0.01
CA ARG A 716 13.89 -18.11 0.51
C ARG A 716 13.71 -17.67 1.96
N GLN A 717 12.56 -17.11 2.26
CA GLN A 717 12.17 -16.64 3.59
C GLN A 717 10.81 -17.21 3.96
N THR A 718 10.51 -17.34 5.25
CA THR A 718 9.19 -17.77 5.73
C THR A 718 8.14 -16.72 5.35
N GLU A 719 7.00 -17.17 4.82
CA GLU A 719 5.87 -16.32 4.46
C GLU A 719 4.94 -16.08 5.66
N PRO A 720 4.82 -14.84 6.16
CA PRO A 720 3.94 -14.57 7.29
C PRO A 720 2.49 -14.26 6.89
N ALA A 721 2.21 -13.87 5.64
CA ALA A 721 0.89 -13.36 5.25
C ALA A 721 -0.10 -14.46 4.81
N THR A 722 0.40 -15.47 4.10
CA THR A 722 -0.39 -16.59 3.55
C THR A 722 0.39 -17.91 3.67
N PRO A 723 0.82 -18.29 4.89
CA PRO A 723 1.65 -19.49 5.10
C PRO A 723 0.97 -20.77 4.60
N GLU A 724 -0.36 -20.82 4.59
CA GLU A 724 -1.15 -21.93 4.06
C GLU A 724 -1.05 -22.10 2.53
N LEU A 725 -0.79 -21.03 1.77
CA LEU A 725 -0.71 -21.07 0.31
C LEU A 725 0.73 -21.20 -0.20
N ALA A 726 1.68 -20.55 0.46
CA ALA A 726 3.09 -20.58 0.09
C ALA A 726 3.95 -20.41 1.34
N PRO A 727 4.33 -21.48 2.07
CA PRO A 727 5.02 -21.36 3.36
C PRO A 727 6.40 -20.67 3.26
N LEU A 728 6.99 -20.66 2.06
CA LEU A 728 8.25 -19.99 1.76
C LEU A 728 8.07 -19.04 0.57
N ARG A 729 8.47 -17.78 0.74
CA ARG A 729 8.55 -16.78 -0.32
C ARG A 729 9.97 -16.72 -0.88
N ALA A 730 10.10 -16.76 -2.21
CA ALA A 730 11.36 -16.45 -2.88
C ALA A 730 11.49 -14.93 -3.06
N THR A 731 12.64 -14.37 -2.70
CA THR A 731 12.91 -12.93 -2.71
C THR A 731 14.29 -12.65 -3.32
N PRO A 732 14.45 -11.58 -4.11
CA PRO A 732 15.77 -11.15 -4.57
C PRO A 732 16.71 -10.90 -3.38
N PRO A 733 18.02 -11.16 -3.53
CA PRO A 733 18.98 -11.02 -2.43
C PRO A 733 19.32 -9.55 -2.09
N ASP A 734 19.03 -8.60 -2.98
CA ASP A 734 19.44 -7.20 -2.87
C ASP A 734 19.04 -6.51 -1.56
N GLY A 735 17.83 -6.72 -1.03
CA GLY A 735 17.40 -6.14 0.23
C GLY A 735 18.26 -6.60 1.41
N ALA A 736 18.44 -7.91 1.54
CA ALA A 736 19.28 -8.51 2.58
C ALA A 736 20.74 -8.10 2.44
N VAL A 737 21.27 -8.10 1.22
CA VAL A 737 22.65 -7.71 0.90
C VAL A 737 22.89 -6.23 1.18
N CYS A 738 21.97 -5.33 0.80
CA CYS A 738 22.05 -3.91 1.14
C CYS A 738 22.10 -3.69 2.66
N GLY A 739 21.30 -4.46 3.42
CA GLY A 739 21.31 -4.42 4.89
C GLY A 739 22.64 -4.89 5.46
N MET A 740 23.15 -6.00 4.95
CA MET A 740 24.46 -6.56 5.32
C MET A 740 25.60 -5.57 5.04
N ILE A 741 25.61 -4.93 3.86
CA ILE A 741 26.59 -3.89 3.51
C ILE A 741 26.49 -2.74 4.53
N ALA A 742 25.30 -2.17 4.71
CA ALA A 742 25.07 -1.05 5.62
C ALA A 742 25.51 -1.36 7.07
N ALA A 743 25.19 -2.54 7.57
CA ALA A 743 25.61 -3.00 8.88
C ALA A 743 27.14 -3.12 8.98
N ARG A 744 27.77 -3.75 7.98
CA ARG A 744 29.22 -3.96 7.95
C ARG A 744 29.99 -2.66 7.92
N GLU A 745 29.56 -1.71 7.10
CA GLU A 745 30.22 -0.40 6.98
C GLU A 745 30.17 0.38 8.29
N ARG A 746 29.04 0.31 9.00
CA ARG A 746 28.87 0.95 10.30
C ARG A 746 29.73 0.30 11.39
N GLU A 747 29.90 -1.03 11.34
CA GLU A 747 30.58 -1.79 12.39
C GLU A 747 32.10 -1.87 12.19
N ARG A 748 32.56 -1.96 10.94
CA ARG A 748 33.97 -2.24 10.62
C ARG A 748 34.60 -1.28 9.62
N GLY A 749 33.85 -0.31 9.11
CA GLY A 749 34.31 0.63 8.09
C GLY A 749 34.08 0.13 6.66
N VAL A 750 34.04 1.08 5.73
CA VAL A 750 33.60 0.87 4.34
C VAL A 750 34.57 0.07 3.48
N TRP A 751 35.83 -0.01 3.90
CA TRP A 751 36.89 -0.72 3.19
C TRP A 751 36.92 -2.22 3.50
N VAL A 752 36.16 -2.68 4.50
CA VAL A 752 36.09 -4.11 4.84
C VAL A 752 35.03 -4.76 3.97
N ALA A 753 35.41 -5.83 3.25
CA ALA A 753 34.51 -6.57 2.39
C ALA A 753 33.24 -7.05 3.16
N PRO A 754 32.04 -6.77 2.63
CA PRO A 754 30.77 -7.26 3.18
C PRO A 754 30.47 -8.69 2.67
N ALA A 755 31.32 -9.65 3.04
CA ALA A 755 31.19 -11.06 2.69
C ALA A 755 31.47 -11.97 3.89
N GLY A 756 31.05 -13.23 3.83
CA GLY A 756 31.19 -14.22 4.90
C GLY A 756 30.28 -13.98 6.11
N ILE A 757 29.28 -13.11 5.99
CA ILE A 757 28.34 -12.74 7.05
C ILE A 757 27.02 -13.47 6.82
N ALA A 758 26.42 -13.99 7.89
CA ALA A 758 25.14 -14.69 7.84
C ALA A 758 24.00 -13.72 7.50
N LEU A 759 23.24 -14.03 6.44
CA LEU A 759 22.00 -13.36 6.10
C LEU A 759 20.90 -13.80 7.07
N ARG A 760 20.30 -12.84 7.76
CA ARG A 760 19.18 -13.07 8.68
C ARG A 760 17.88 -13.24 7.90
N GLY A 761 17.02 -14.14 8.38
CA GLY A 761 15.73 -14.48 7.76
C GLY A 761 15.82 -15.44 6.57
N ALA A 762 17.03 -15.73 6.07
CA ALA A 762 17.25 -16.72 5.02
C ALA A 762 17.08 -18.14 5.57
N VAL A 763 16.20 -18.92 4.95
CA VAL A 763 15.99 -20.34 5.26
C VAL A 763 16.33 -21.27 4.08
N GLY A 764 16.60 -20.70 2.91
CA GLY A 764 17.01 -21.42 1.72
C GLY A 764 17.49 -20.49 0.60
N LEU A 765 18.00 -21.10 -0.48
CA LEU A 765 18.43 -20.40 -1.68
C LEU A 765 17.79 -21.04 -2.92
N GLY A 766 17.55 -20.25 -3.97
CA GLY A 766 16.99 -20.72 -5.24
C GLY A 766 17.48 -19.89 -6.44
N PRO A 767 17.99 -20.50 -7.53
CA PRO A 767 18.09 -21.93 -7.75
C PRO A 767 19.22 -22.58 -6.94
N ALA A 768 19.19 -23.91 -6.83
CA ALA A 768 20.32 -24.66 -6.29
C ALA A 768 21.45 -24.64 -7.32
N LEU A 769 22.64 -24.23 -6.90
CA LEU A 769 23.83 -24.17 -7.75
C LEU A 769 24.82 -25.25 -7.31
N SER A 770 25.32 -26.03 -8.28
CA SER A 770 26.49 -26.89 -8.08
C SER A 770 27.75 -26.05 -7.83
N GLU A 771 28.79 -26.69 -7.33
CA GLU A 771 30.07 -26.02 -7.10
C GLU A 771 30.71 -25.48 -8.39
N ALA A 772 30.58 -26.22 -9.50
CA ALA A 772 31.08 -25.80 -10.80
C ALA A 772 30.30 -24.61 -11.36
N GLU A 773 28.97 -24.59 -11.22
CA GLU A 773 28.13 -23.45 -11.61
C GLU A 773 28.44 -22.22 -10.78
N ALA A 774 28.54 -22.38 -9.45
CA ALA A 774 28.92 -21.29 -8.54
C ALA A 774 30.30 -20.71 -8.88
N GLY A 775 31.29 -21.57 -9.17
CA GLY A 775 32.62 -21.14 -9.62
C GLY A 775 32.54 -20.35 -10.92
N SER A 776 31.78 -20.85 -11.90
CA SER A 776 31.63 -20.18 -13.20
C SER A 776 30.92 -18.82 -13.11
N LEU A 777 29.95 -18.67 -12.21
CA LEU A 777 29.31 -17.38 -11.94
C LEU A 777 30.27 -16.39 -11.28
N PHE A 778 31.10 -16.88 -10.35
CA PHE A 778 32.06 -16.08 -9.60
C PHE A 778 33.25 -15.61 -10.46
N ASP A 779 33.77 -16.50 -11.32
CA ASP A 779 34.95 -16.24 -12.12
C ASP A 779 34.72 -15.17 -13.21
N MET A 780 35.83 -14.62 -13.71
CA MET A 780 35.81 -13.75 -14.89
C MET A 780 35.41 -14.56 -16.15
N PRO A 781 34.56 -14.00 -17.03
CA PRO A 781 34.09 -12.61 -17.06
C PRO A 781 32.77 -12.33 -16.29
N THR A 782 32.10 -13.34 -15.73
CA THR A 782 30.76 -13.20 -15.15
C THR A 782 30.74 -12.33 -13.87
N GLN A 783 31.67 -12.58 -12.93
CA GLN A 783 31.89 -11.79 -11.70
C GLN A 783 30.62 -11.53 -10.86
N ILE A 784 29.86 -12.58 -10.57
CA ILE A 784 28.67 -12.50 -9.73
C ILE A 784 28.98 -12.99 -8.33
N ASN A 785 28.56 -12.24 -7.31
CA ASN A 785 28.76 -12.62 -5.92
C ASN A 785 27.77 -13.73 -5.54
N VAL A 786 28.29 -14.93 -5.34
CA VAL A 786 27.45 -16.10 -5.08
C VAL A 786 27.05 -16.19 -3.60
N LEU A 787 25.75 -16.33 -3.34
CA LEU A 787 25.22 -16.73 -2.04
C LEU A 787 25.31 -18.26 -1.90
N ARG A 788 25.80 -18.74 -0.76
CA ARG A 788 25.94 -20.18 -0.49
C ARG A 788 25.46 -20.53 0.91
N GLN A 789 24.93 -21.74 1.04
CA GLN A 789 24.65 -22.34 2.33
C GLN A 789 25.96 -22.83 2.95
N GLN A 790 26.21 -22.41 4.20
CA GLN A 790 27.19 -22.99 5.10
C GLN A 790 26.44 -23.67 6.27
N PRO A 791 27.10 -24.52 7.07
CA PRO A 791 26.45 -25.17 8.21
C PRO A 791 25.71 -24.15 9.11
N GLY A 792 24.38 -24.25 9.14
CA GLY A 792 23.51 -23.39 9.95
C GLY A 792 23.34 -21.93 9.50
N ARG A 793 23.86 -21.52 8.34
CA ARG A 793 23.77 -20.11 7.87
C ARG A 793 23.87 -19.96 6.35
N PHE A 794 23.35 -18.87 5.82
CA PHE A 794 23.50 -18.49 4.40
C PHE A 794 24.38 -17.25 4.32
N VAL A 795 25.40 -17.25 3.45
CA VAL A 795 26.39 -16.17 3.38
C VAL A 795 26.66 -15.77 1.92
N ALA A 796 27.03 -14.51 1.71
CA ALA A 796 27.71 -14.10 0.48
C ALA A 796 29.18 -14.54 0.53
N LEU A 797 29.68 -15.23 -0.49
CA LEU A 797 31.07 -15.69 -0.53
C LEU A 797 32.07 -14.58 -0.84
N SER A 798 31.63 -13.57 -1.58
CA SER A 798 32.47 -12.47 -2.07
C SER A 798 31.73 -11.14 -2.08
N ALA A 799 32.46 -10.06 -2.33
CA ALA A 799 31.93 -8.72 -2.50
C ALA A 799 32.71 -7.98 -3.61
N HIS A 800 32.67 -8.52 -4.81
CA HIS A 800 33.28 -7.97 -6.02
C HIS A 800 32.34 -6.99 -6.72
N THR A 801 32.93 -6.00 -7.38
CA THR A 801 32.23 -5.19 -8.38
C THR A 801 32.22 -5.90 -9.73
N LEU A 802 31.47 -5.38 -10.69
CA LEU A 802 31.46 -5.89 -12.07
C LEU A 802 32.68 -5.43 -12.90
N SER A 803 33.65 -4.75 -12.29
CA SER A 803 34.85 -4.29 -12.99
C SER A 803 35.92 -5.37 -13.06
N ALA A 804 36.51 -5.54 -14.24
CA ALA A 804 37.70 -6.36 -14.43
C ALA A 804 39.01 -5.65 -13.99
N GLU A 805 38.96 -4.34 -13.70
CA GLU A 805 40.15 -3.62 -13.26
C GLU A 805 40.49 -4.00 -11.81
N ARG A 806 41.67 -4.60 -11.60
CA ARG A 806 42.12 -5.08 -10.28
C ARG A 806 42.04 -4.03 -9.17
N ILE A 807 42.24 -2.75 -9.48
CA ILE A 807 42.17 -1.65 -8.51
C ILE A 807 40.75 -1.31 -8.05
N TYR A 808 39.71 -1.72 -8.80
CA TYR A 808 38.30 -1.48 -8.49
C TYR A 808 37.50 -2.76 -8.29
N TRP A 809 38.17 -3.91 -8.41
CA TRP A 809 37.57 -5.24 -8.29
C TRP A 809 36.77 -5.42 -7.00
N GLN A 810 37.25 -4.87 -5.88
CA GLN A 810 36.63 -5.02 -4.57
C GLN A 810 35.58 -3.95 -4.31
N LEU A 811 34.38 -4.35 -3.89
CA LEU A 811 33.30 -3.43 -3.52
C LEU A 811 33.75 -2.50 -2.38
N GLY A 812 34.43 -3.03 -1.36
CA GLY A 812 34.96 -2.23 -0.24
C GLY A 812 35.94 -1.13 -0.70
N VAL A 813 36.79 -1.43 -1.69
CA VAL A 813 37.70 -0.43 -2.28
C VAL A 813 36.90 0.65 -3.00
N ARG A 814 35.90 0.28 -3.80
CA ARG A 814 35.02 1.27 -4.45
C ARG A 814 34.34 2.18 -3.44
N ARG A 815 33.78 1.59 -2.37
CA ARG A 815 33.03 2.31 -1.34
C ARG A 815 33.96 3.22 -0.53
N LEU A 816 35.21 2.82 -0.30
CA LEU A 816 36.26 3.69 0.27
C LEU A 816 36.54 4.90 -0.63
N LEU A 817 36.68 4.72 -1.95
CA LEU A 817 36.90 5.85 -2.87
C LEU A 817 35.72 6.82 -2.88
N ILE A 818 34.49 6.30 -2.79
CA ILE A 818 33.27 7.12 -2.63
C ILE A 818 33.31 7.90 -1.30
N LEU A 819 33.71 7.25 -0.19
CA LEU A 819 33.86 7.91 1.11
C LEU A 819 34.88 9.05 1.02
N LEU A 820 36.05 8.78 0.44
CA LEU A 820 37.12 9.77 0.25
C LEU A 820 36.65 10.95 -0.59
N ARG A 821 35.92 10.70 -1.69
CA ARG A 821 35.32 11.74 -2.52
C ARG A 821 34.32 12.60 -1.73
N LYS A 822 33.35 11.98 -1.05
CA LYS A 822 32.35 12.72 -0.24
C LYS A 822 33.04 13.52 0.88
N ALA A 823 34.04 12.94 1.54
CA ALA A 823 34.82 13.61 2.59
C ALA A 823 35.62 14.79 2.04
N ALA A 824 36.22 14.64 0.87
CA ALA A 824 36.96 15.71 0.21
C ALA A 824 36.05 16.85 -0.24
N LEU A 825 34.89 16.55 -0.83
CA LEU A 825 33.91 17.57 -1.23
C LEU A 825 33.39 18.35 -0.03
N ARG A 826 32.94 17.65 1.02
CA ARG A 826 32.43 18.30 2.24
C ARG A 826 33.47 19.18 2.91
N ARG A 827 34.73 18.72 2.98
CA ARG A 827 35.82 19.51 3.57
C ARG A 827 36.23 20.68 2.66
N GLY A 828 36.32 20.45 1.35
CA GLY A 828 36.69 21.44 0.35
C GLY A 828 35.74 22.63 0.30
N GLN A 829 34.44 22.41 0.52
CA GLN A 829 33.43 23.47 0.58
C GLN A 829 33.75 24.57 1.60
N GLN A 830 34.44 24.24 2.70
CA GLN A 830 34.81 25.21 3.74
C GLN A 830 35.92 26.17 3.30
N TYR A 831 36.61 25.87 2.20
CA TYR A 831 37.74 26.64 1.69
C TYR A 831 37.37 27.48 0.46
N VAL A 832 36.12 27.43 0.00
CA VAL A 832 35.64 28.21 -1.14
C VAL A 832 35.60 29.69 -0.74
N PHE A 833 36.09 30.58 -1.62
CA PHE A 833 36.22 32.03 -1.40
C PHE A 833 37.29 32.47 -0.38
N GLU A 834 38.11 31.55 0.11
CA GLU A 834 39.29 31.90 0.90
C GLU A 834 40.41 32.52 0.04
N SER A 835 41.27 33.31 0.66
CA SER A 835 42.43 33.91 -0.02
C SER A 835 43.53 32.87 -0.27
N ASN A 836 43.83 32.58 -1.54
CA ASN A 836 44.84 31.59 -1.96
C ASN A 836 46.30 32.06 -1.73
N ASN A 837 46.71 32.19 -0.46
CA ASN A 837 48.08 32.47 -0.05
C ASN A 837 48.80 31.20 0.46
N GLN A 838 50.11 31.29 0.71
CA GLN A 838 50.91 30.13 1.15
C GLN A 838 50.39 29.51 2.45
N ARG A 839 49.94 30.34 3.40
CA ARG A 839 49.40 29.86 4.69
C ARG A 839 48.10 29.06 4.48
N PHE A 840 47.21 29.55 3.62
CA PHE A 840 46.00 28.83 3.22
C PHE A 840 46.35 27.46 2.61
N ARG A 841 47.28 27.41 1.66
CA ARG A 841 47.67 26.13 1.02
C ARG A 841 48.21 25.11 2.03
N GLN A 842 49.08 25.55 2.94
CA GLN A 842 49.61 24.70 4.02
C GLN A 842 48.51 24.23 4.98
N GLN A 843 47.57 25.12 5.34
CA GLN A 843 46.43 24.79 6.19
C GLN A 843 45.54 23.73 5.56
N VAL A 844 45.21 23.89 4.27
CA VAL A 844 44.37 22.96 3.53
C VAL A 844 45.08 21.62 3.37
N GLN A 845 46.33 21.61 2.92
CA GLN A 845 47.14 20.39 2.82
C GLN A 845 47.18 19.63 4.14
N GLY A 846 47.57 20.29 5.25
CA GLY A 846 47.62 19.66 6.57
C GLY A 846 46.24 19.17 7.04
N SER A 847 45.15 19.80 6.61
CA SER A 847 43.80 19.32 6.92
C SER A 847 43.44 18.03 6.19
N PHE A 848 43.82 17.89 4.92
CA PHE A 848 43.61 16.65 4.16
C PHE A 848 44.54 15.54 4.63
N GLU A 849 45.79 15.85 4.99
CA GLU A 849 46.73 14.89 5.59
C GLU A 849 46.18 14.32 6.89
N ARG A 850 45.67 15.15 7.82
CA ARG A 850 45.01 14.67 9.05
C ARG A 850 43.77 13.82 8.76
N MET A 851 43.07 14.08 7.66
CA MET A 851 41.92 13.26 7.26
C MET A 851 42.37 11.86 6.84
N LEU A 852 43.33 11.77 5.91
CA LEU A 852 43.85 10.49 5.42
C LEU A 852 44.60 9.73 6.51
N ALA A 853 45.32 10.41 7.40
CA ALA A 853 45.98 9.80 8.56
C ALA A 853 44.99 9.05 9.46
N ARG A 854 43.83 9.66 9.78
CA ARG A 854 42.78 9.00 10.58
C ARG A 854 42.22 7.76 9.89
N ILE A 855 42.00 7.84 8.58
CA ILE A 855 41.49 6.71 7.78
C ILE A 855 42.54 5.59 7.71
N ALA A 856 43.82 5.93 7.55
CA ALA A 856 44.94 4.98 7.56
C ALA A 856 45.12 4.30 8.92
N GLN A 857 45.01 5.05 10.03
CA GLN A 857 45.07 4.51 11.40
C GLN A 857 43.96 3.49 11.70
N GLN A 858 42.85 3.54 10.96
CA GLN A 858 41.77 2.55 11.04
C GLN A 858 41.99 1.31 10.14
N GLY A 859 43.15 1.22 9.47
CA GLY A 859 43.53 0.09 8.64
C GLY A 859 42.97 0.14 7.21
N ALA A 860 42.44 1.28 6.76
CA ALA A 860 41.84 1.40 5.43
C ALA A 860 42.88 1.57 4.29
N LEU A 861 44.03 2.16 4.61
CA LEU A 861 45.05 2.56 3.63
C LEU A 861 46.41 1.99 4.04
N ALA A 862 47.13 1.40 3.09
CA ALA A 862 48.51 0.99 3.24
C ALA A 862 49.48 2.18 3.11
N ALA A 863 49.15 3.13 2.23
CA ALA A 863 49.90 4.36 2.04
C ALA A 863 48.99 5.50 1.53
N TYR A 864 49.41 6.75 1.75
CA TYR A 864 48.75 7.93 1.19
C TYR A 864 49.73 9.09 0.99
N GLN A 865 49.39 9.99 0.08
CA GLN A 865 50.11 11.24 -0.17
C GLN A 865 49.13 12.35 -0.56
N VAL A 866 49.31 13.54 0.02
CA VAL A 866 48.58 14.75 -0.35
C VAL A 866 49.55 15.71 -1.05
N LEU A 867 49.19 16.16 -2.25
CA LEU A 867 49.96 17.14 -3.01
C LEU A 867 49.13 18.42 -3.16
N ALA A 868 49.76 19.56 -2.90
CA ALA A 868 49.17 20.89 -3.01
C ALA A 868 50.22 21.96 -3.41
N ASP A 869 51.37 21.52 -3.92
CA ASP A 869 52.51 22.37 -4.26
C ASP A 869 52.41 22.92 -5.70
N SER A 870 53.46 23.64 -6.12
CA SER A 870 53.58 24.24 -7.44
C SER A 870 53.75 23.25 -8.59
N SER A 871 53.97 21.95 -8.31
CA SER A 871 54.03 20.92 -9.37
C SER A 871 52.66 20.62 -9.97
N ILE A 872 51.58 20.85 -9.22
CA ILE A 872 50.19 20.68 -9.67
C ILE A 872 49.37 21.98 -9.68
N ASN A 873 49.92 23.08 -9.16
CA ASN A 873 49.30 24.40 -9.16
C ASN A 873 50.20 25.40 -9.92
N THR A 874 49.88 25.62 -11.19
CA THR A 874 50.64 26.49 -12.09
C THR A 874 50.25 27.97 -11.92
N PRO A 875 51.08 28.94 -12.39
CA PRO A 875 50.67 30.35 -12.45
C PRO A 875 49.30 30.57 -13.11
N ASN A 876 49.04 29.87 -14.21
CA ASN A 876 47.76 29.92 -14.91
C ASN A 876 46.59 29.44 -14.04
N ASP A 877 46.78 28.46 -13.14
CA ASP A 877 45.72 28.05 -12.22
C ASP A 877 45.39 29.15 -11.22
N TYR A 878 46.42 29.84 -10.69
CA TYR A 878 46.22 30.96 -9.77
C TYR A 878 45.51 32.14 -10.42
N ASP A 879 45.89 32.49 -11.65
CA ASP A 879 45.27 33.58 -12.42
C ASP A 879 43.79 33.29 -12.72
N ASN A 880 43.42 32.01 -12.84
CA ASN A 880 42.03 31.56 -13.01
C ASN A 880 41.30 31.28 -11.68
N GLY A 881 41.90 31.64 -10.54
CA GLY A 881 41.30 31.43 -9.21
C GLY A 881 41.16 29.96 -8.81
N ARG A 882 41.96 29.06 -9.39
CA ARG A 882 41.95 27.62 -9.10
C ARG A 882 43.00 27.26 -8.06
N PHE A 883 42.66 26.27 -7.24
CA PHE A 883 43.59 25.61 -6.34
C PHE A 883 43.31 24.10 -6.36
N ILE A 884 44.30 23.32 -6.76
CA ILE A 884 44.22 21.89 -6.99
C ILE A 884 44.93 21.16 -5.86
N ILE A 885 44.23 20.15 -5.31
CA ILE A 885 44.76 19.23 -4.30
C ILE A 885 44.64 17.83 -4.88
N ALA A 886 45.76 17.11 -5.00
CA ALA A 886 45.76 15.73 -5.44
C ALA A 886 45.90 14.80 -4.23
N LEU A 887 44.93 13.90 -4.06
CA LEU A 887 44.96 12.85 -3.03
C LEU A 887 45.36 11.54 -3.71
N LYS A 888 46.55 11.03 -3.38
CA LYS A 888 47.00 9.70 -3.80
C LYS A 888 46.84 8.73 -2.65
N VAL A 889 46.17 7.61 -2.88
CA VAL A 889 45.85 6.63 -1.84
C VAL A 889 46.13 5.22 -2.33
N ALA A 890 46.55 4.35 -1.41
CA ALA A 890 46.72 2.92 -1.64
C ALA A 890 45.81 2.15 -0.64
N PRO A 891 44.60 1.75 -1.06
CA PRO A 891 43.70 0.93 -0.25
C PRO A 891 44.31 -0.42 0.13
N VAL A 892 43.95 -0.93 1.30
CA VAL A 892 44.28 -2.31 1.68
C VAL A 892 43.33 -3.26 0.95
N SER A 893 43.88 -4.25 0.24
CA SER A 893 43.09 -5.32 -0.37
C SER A 893 42.73 -6.40 0.66
N PRO A 894 41.50 -6.93 0.66
CA PRO A 894 41.12 -8.04 1.53
C PRO A 894 41.82 -9.35 1.12
N VAL A 895 42.03 -10.24 2.09
CA VAL A 895 42.47 -11.62 1.84
C VAL A 895 41.25 -12.44 1.39
N GLU A 896 41.29 -12.98 0.17
CA GLU A 896 40.18 -13.76 -0.41
C GLU A 896 40.46 -15.25 -0.50
N PHE A 897 41.73 -15.62 -0.68
CA PHE A 897 42.16 -17.00 -0.81
C PHE A 897 43.27 -17.25 0.20
N ILE A 898 43.14 -18.30 0.99
CA ILE A 898 44.20 -18.84 1.84
C ILE A 898 44.52 -20.22 1.27
N THR A 899 45.69 -20.36 0.66
CA THR A 899 46.16 -21.65 0.15
C THR A 899 47.01 -22.33 1.23
N VAL A 900 46.44 -23.33 1.91
CA VAL A 900 47.17 -24.16 2.87
C VAL A 900 47.73 -25.38 2.14
N THR A 901 49.04 -25.43 1.96
CA THR A 901 49.70 -26.61 1.38
C THR A 901 50.15 -27.54 2.51
N LEU A 902 49.55 -28.72 2.59
CA LEU A 902 49.93 -29.74 3.58
C LEU A 902 51.01 -30.65 3.00
N LEU A 903 52.24 -30.51 3.50
CA LEU A 903 53.36 -31.39 3.16
C LEU A 903 53.55 -32.44 4.26
N ARG A 904 53.48 -33.73 3.90
CA ARG A 904 53.83 -34.83 4.80
C ARG A 904 55.31 -35.17 4.61
N SER A 905 56.16 -34.71 5.53
CA SER A 905 57.53 -35.22 5.63
C SER A 905 57.53 -36.58 6.35
N SER A 906 58.51 -37.45 6.07
CA SER A 906 58.68 -38.76 6.73
C SER A 906 59.01 -38.68 8.22
N GLU A 907 59.27 -37.48 8.75
CA GLU A 907 59.62 -37.22 10.15
C GLU A 907 58.61 -36.29 10.82
N GLY A 908 57.37 -36.77 11.00
CA GLY A 908 56.54 -36.47 12.17
C GLY A 908 56.20 -35.03 12.59
N LEU A 909 56.46 -33.98 11.80
CA LEU A 909 56.08 -32.60 12.13
C LEU A 909 55.51 -31.88 10.89
N LEU A 910 54.23 -31.48 10.97
CA LEU A 910 53.58 -30.62 10.00
C LEU A 910 54.17 -29.21 10.14
N ALA A 911 54.94 -28.75 9.15
CA ALA A 911 55.21 -27.33 8.97
C ALA A 911 54.04 -26.71 8.20
N VAL A 912 53.38 -25.72 8.81
CA VAL A 912 52.36 -24.88 8.16
C VAL A 912 53.09 -23.67 7.60
N GLU A 913 53.19 -23.55 6.28
CA GLU A 913 53.53 -22.28 5.64
C GLU A 913 52.23 -21.61 5.18
N GLU A 914 51.93 -20.45 5.76
CA GLU A 914 50.88 -19.53 5.29
C GLU A 914 51.52 -18.56 4.28
N ASN A 915 51.00 -18.49 3.05
CA ASN A 915 51.37 -17.48 2.04
C ASN A 915 50.24 -16.48 1.83
#